data_AF-A0A4P7PTN8-F1
#
_entry.id   AF-A0A4P7PTN8-F1
#
_cell.length_a   1.000
_cell.length_b   1.000
_cell.length_c   1.000
_cell.angle_alpha   90.00
_cell.angle_beta   90.00
_cell.angle_gamma   90.00
#
_symmetry.space_group_name_H-M   'P 1'
#
loop_
_entity.id
_entity.type
_entity.pdbx_description
1 polymer ?
#
loop_
_entity_poly.entity_id
_entity_poly.type
_entity_poly.pdbx_seq_one_letter_code
_entity_poly.pdbx_strand_id
1 'polypeptide(L)'
;MKWYRNKINSVISKILKNLITFIFLSIIATKNKQQKLTNAKLTQGMKKITLLLFVLSIKLCFAQDGHIDPTFNPGDRGNGYGDGMGTCTAMALQPDGKVLLGAYEDLYNGRYDGKSFFRVNADGDADATFNIDGTGPMFGDVNAVVVLSSGKILIAGTFTNYNGTAINRIARLNANGTLDETFTVGEGADGEIRSMALLPNGKIVITGEFTKYNNISRTRIAVLNVDGSLYTSFNPNSGPNYPVTAVAVQADGKILISGSFTYYNVTPVSSLVRINANGSIDNSFTPPNAIRGNISVLANGKILGINTDNRYIYRLNSTGTLDNTFNFGYAGIEYECRNIYPLPDGKIIASMLFKNDISSTDDDVKKLVRLNSDGSSDNSFYIGSGTTTYDLDKYAVQSDGRLLVSGFFVNYNDKIVKGVMRLNTDGTYDPSFNGGTNGSNGEVTDIMMLPNGKMIIQGPFSEYNDVRTRVAKLNTDGTVDTSFTCNISTNDTPQPINAIALQADGKILVGGIFTFRGSTVSNIFKRLNSDGSIDSSFNYTIITETINAIAVQPDGKILISGKFPTFFPFPSAYRVFRLNADGTVDSTFDANSKGNSSINNITIQPDGKIVLSGEFTTYNDTAAVRMVRLEANGAIDASFNVGLGFNSTPNSIVLQTDGKIVASGFFSSFNNTSVNQLVRLNSNGTIDTTFNIGSGPSSSIYTLALQPDGKILVGGLFTTFNAQTKYFIVRLNGNGSIDNSFNTVGGGPNYSVRKIALQADGKPVIGGLFVNYNGIGRNRLARLNPVVLGIEEFPESSKKVSVYPNPVKNILHIEYHTSIQSIAVFDFLGKMVINKSVNANQLELDMSGLDSALYFIKVITSDGIQNFKIFKE
;
A
#
# COMPACT_ATOMS: atom_id res chain seq x y z
N MET A 1 9.41 -16.66 37.60
CA MET A 1 8.21 -15.79 37.47
C MET A 1 7.41 -15.57 38.76
N LYS A 2 6.87 -16.61 39.45
CA LYS A 2 5.93 -16.44 40.60
C LYS A 2 6.42 -15.45 41.68
N TRP A 3 7.71 -15.47 42.03
CA TRP A 3 8.36 -14.51 42.94
C TRP A 3 8.24 -13.05 42.48
N TYR A 4 8.46 -12.77 41.19
CA TYR A 4 8.36 -11.43 40.60
C TYR A 4 6.92 -10.90 40.65
N ARG A 5 5.92 -11.73 40.29
CA ARG A 5 4.49 -11.39 40.42
C ARG A 5 4.12 -11.05 41.87
N ASN A 6 4.58 -11.85 42.84
CA ASN A 6 4.32 -11.59 44.26
C ASN A 6 4.99 -10.30 44.75
N LYS A 7 6.20 -9.99 44.26
CA LYS A 7 6.93 -8.76 44.61
C LYS A 7 6.24 -7.51 44.03
N ILE A 8 5.78 -7.57 42.78
CA ILE A 8 4.99 -6.52 42.13
C ILE A 8 3.65 -6.31 42.87
N ASN A 9 2.90 -7.38 43.16
CA ASN A 9 1.64 -7.28 43.89
C ASN A 9 1.82 -6.74 45.33
N SER A 10 2.92 -7.09 46.00
CA SER A 10 3.29 -6.51 47.31
C SER A 10 3.57 -5.01 47.24
N VAL A 11 4.25 -4.55 46.18
CA VAL A 11 4.50 -3.12 45.92
C VAL A 11 3.20 -2.38 45.61
N ILE A 12 2.35 -2.90 44.73
CA ILE A 12 1.04 -2.31 44.40
C ILE A 12 0.14 -2.23 45.64
N SER A 13 0.10 -3.30 46.45
CA SER A 13 -0.66 -3.33 47.71
C SER A 13 -0.17 -2.28 48.73
N LYS A 14 1.15 -2.07 48.84
CA LYS A 14 1.73 -0.99 49.66
C LYS A 14 1.40 0.40 49.11
N ILE A 15 1.42 0.58 47.78
CA ILE A 15 1.05 1.84 47.14
C ILE A 15 -0.43 2.18 47.41
N LEU A 16 -1.36 1.23 47.19
CA LEU A 16 -2.78 1.44 47.48
C LEU A 16 -3.03 1.74 48.97
N LYS A 17 -2.42 0.99 49.90
CA LYS A 17 -2.56 1.28 51.34
C LYS A 17 -2.07 2.68 51.70
N ASN A 18 -0.95 3.12 51.15
CA ASN A 18 -0.42 4.46 51.39
C ASN A 18 -1.32 5.55 50.77
N LEU A 19 -1.86 5.32 49.57
CA LEU A 19 -2.79 6.25 48.90
C LEU A 19 -4.09 6.40 49.69
N ILE A 20 -4.70 5.29 50.12
CA ILE A 20 -5.93 5.29 50.94
C ILE A 20 -5.68 5.98 52.29
N THR A 21 -4.54 5.71 52.94
CA THR A 21 -4.17 6.37 54.20
C THR A 21 -3.96 7.87 54.02
N PHE A 22 -3.37 8.30 52.90
CA PHE A 22 -3.16 9.72 52.59
C PHE A 22 -4.48 10.44 52.27
N ILE A 23 -5.41 9.79 51.57
CA ILE A 23 -6.77 10.30 51.34
C ILE A 23 -7.51 10.45 52.68
N PHE A 24 -7.46 9.43 53.55
CA PHE A 24 -8.05 9.50 54.90
C PHE A 24 -7.47 10.65 55.74
N LEU A 25 -6.13 10.81 55.75
CA LEU A 25 -5.47 11.92 56.45
C LEU A 25 -5.83 13.30 55.86
N SER A 26 -6.02 13.40 54.55
CA SER A 26 -6.42 14.64 53.88
C SER A 26 -7.88 15.03 54.17
N ILE A 27 -8.78 14.04 54.29
CA ILE A 27 -10.19 14.22 54.69
C ILE A 27 -10.29 14.58 56.19
N ILE A 28 -9.41 14.03 57.04
CA ILE A 28 -9.32 14.42 58.46
C ILE A 28 -8.76 15.84 58.59
N ALA A 29 -7.72 16.19 57.82
CA ALA A 29 -7.11 17.52 57.83
C ALA A 29 -8.06 18.64 57.34
N THR A 30 -9.03 18.33 56.46
CA THR A 30 -10.07 19.30 56.04
C THR A 30 -11.18 19.48 57.07
N LYS A 31 -11.32 18.59 58.07
CA LYS A 31 -12.29 18.77 59.17
C LYS A 31 -11.76 19.58 60.37
N ASN A 32 -10.45 19.59 60.61
CA ASN A 32 -9.85 20.31 61.74
C ASN A 32 -9.07 21.56 61.28
N LYS A 33 -9.70 22.74 61.41
CA LYS A 33 -8.96 24.01 61.38
C LYS A 33 -7.92 24.04 62.52
N GLN A 34 -6.72 24.52 62.20
CA GLN A 34 -5.53 24.70 63.05
C GLN A 34 -4.63 23.46 63.29
N GLN A 35 -3.53 23.38 62.54
CA GLN A 35 -2.18 23.55 63.12
C GLN A 35 -1.09 23.71 62.04
N LYS A 36 -0.05 24.49 62.34
CA LYS A 36 1.16 24.62 61.50
C LYS A 36 1.96 23.32 61.52
N LEU A 37 2.33 22.78 60.36
CA LEU A 37 3.23 21.63 60.24
C LEU A 37 4.45 21.99 59.37
N THR A 38 5.64 21.72 59.89
CA THR A 38 6.91 22.34 59.50
C THR A 38 7.43 21.96 58.11
N ASN A 39 7.99 22.95 57.39
CA ASN A 39 8.40 22.94 55.97
C ASN A 39 9.46 21.90 55.53
N ALA A 40 9.87 20.94 56.38
CA ALA A 40 10.86 19.92 56.00
C ALA A 40 10.22 18.73 55.24
N LYS A 41 9.13 18.14 55.77
CA LYS A 41 8.49 16.96 55.15
C LYS A 41 7.69 17.31 53.89
N LEU A 42 7.07 18.49 53.86
CA LEU A 42 6.39 19.02 52.69
C LEU A 42 7.34 19.18 51.49
N THR A 43 8.59 19.59 51.70
CA THR A 43 9.56 19.81 50.61
C THR A 43 10.08 18.49 50.01
N GLN A 44 10.23 17.42 50.80
CA GLN A 44 10.60 16.10 50.27
C GLN A 44 9.41 15.36 49.64
N GLY A 45 8.20 15.56 50.19
CA GLY A 45 6.94 15.16 49.56
C GLY A 45 6.74 15.85 48.21
N MET A 46 6.90 17.18 48.18
CA MET A 46 6.87 17.96 46.94
C MET A 46 7.96 17.55 45.98
N LYS A 47 9.23 17.31 46.36
CA LYS A 47 10.22 16.78 45.40
C LYS A 47 9.81 15.43 44.79
N LYS A 48 9.12 14.55 45.53
CA LYS A 48 8.57 13.31 44.97
C LYS A 48 7.29 13.53 44.15
N ILE A 49 6.44 14.49 44.50
CA ILE A 49 5.24 14.85 43.73
C ILE A 49 5.61 15.64 42.47
N THR A 50 6.63 16.50 42.49
CA THR A 50 7.21 17.15 41.32
C THR A 50 7.88 16.13 40.42
N LEU A 51 8.62 15.15 40.94
CA LEU A 51 9.17 14.07 40.09
C LEU A 51 8.07 13.15 39.54
N LEU A 52 7.04 12.82 40.33
CA LEU A 52 5.90 12.03 39.86
C LEU A 52 5.04 12.81 38.86
N LEU A 53 4.87 14.11 39.05
CA LEU A 53 4.28 15.02 38.07
C LEU A 53 5.20 15.18 36.85
N PHE A 54 6.52 15.15 36.96
CA PHE A 54 7.44 15.15 35.81
C PHE A 54 7.33 13.86 34.99
N VAL A 55 6.93 12.76 35.63
CA VAL A 55 6.68 11.46 34.98
C VAL A 55 5.24 11.34 34.45
N LEU A 56 4.24 11.98 35.08
CA LEU A 56 2.88 12.13 34.51
C LEU A 56 2.73 13.32 33.54
N SER A 57 3.69 14.24 33.55
CA SER A 57 3.93 15.31 32.59
C SER A 57 5.21 15.03 31.81
N ILE A 58 5.49 13.75 31.55
CA ILE A 58 6.00 13.38 30.23
C ILE A 58 4.98 14.00 29.27
N LYS A 59 5.37 15.12 28.63
CA LYS A 59 4.56 15.71 27.58
C LYS A 59 4.23 14.56 26.63
N LEU A 60 2.95 14.37 26.32
CA LEU A 60 2.58 13.75 25.05
C LEU A 60 3.15 14.67 23.97
N CYS A 61 4.39 14.39 23.59
CA CYS A 61 4.99 14.93 22.39
C CYS A 61 4.22 14.26 21.26
N PHE A 62 3.11 14.89 20.87
CA PHE A 62 2.31 14.44 19.76
C PHE A 62 3.21 14.44 18.54
N ALA A 63 3.61 13.22 18.14
CA ALA A 63 4.58 13.00 17.09
C ALA A 63 4.06 13.69 15.83
N GLN A 64 4.79 14.71 15.36
CA GLN A 64 4.37 15.52 14.21
C GLN A 64 4.12 14.61 13.02
N ASP A 65 3.10 14.94 12.22
CA ASP A 65 2.58 14.07 11.17
C ASP A 65 3.72 13.63 10.25
N GLY A 66 4.10 12.34 10.34
CA GLY A 66 5.34 11.85 9.74
C GLY A 66 6.49 11.44 10.65
N HIS A 67 6.27 11.26 11.97
CA HIS A 67 7.26 10.82 12.97
C HIS A 67 7.05 9.38 13.50
N ILE A 68 8.11 8.82 14.12
CA ILE A 68 8.17 7.49 14.74
C ILE A 68 7.00 7.11 15.67
N ASP A 69 6.45 5.91 15.49
CA ASP A 69 5.74 5.15 16.54
C ASP A 69 6.51 3.85 16.86
N PRO A 70 6.93 3.63 18.12
CA PRO A 70 7.83 2.54 18.50
C PRO A 70 7.17 1.22 18.96
N THR A 71 5.85 1.02 18.79
CA THR A 71 5.08 0.15 19.71
C THR A 71 4.82 -1.32 19.37
N PHE A 72 4.44 -1.69 18.14
CA PHE A 72 4.26 -3.11 17.76
C PHE A 72 5.55 -3.70 17.21
N ASN A 73 5.71 -5.02 17.18
CA ASN A 73 7.01 -5.62 16.83
C ASN A 73 8.26 -5.02 17.53
N PRO A 74 8.17 -4.52 18.79
CA PRO A 74 9.28 -3.84 19.46
C PRO A 74 10.41 -4.80 19.83
N GLY A 75 10.14 -6.11 19.73
CA GLY A 75 11.09 -7.20 19.84
C GLY A 75 12.04 -7.28 18.67
N ASP A 76 12.57 -6.17 18.18
CA ASP A 76 13.61 -6.15 17.18
C ASP A 76 14.67 -5.07 17.51
N ARG A 77 15.87 -5.56 17.86
CA ARG A 77 17.16 -4.89 18.34
C ARG A 77 19.63 -4.36 16.66
N GLY A 78 19.90 -4.68 15.32
CA GLY A 78 21.12 -4.41 14.51
C GLY A 78 21.67 -5.43 13.48
N ASN A 79 21.06 -6.59 13.17
CA ASN A 79 21.86 -7.75 12.71
C ASN A 79 21.36 -8.60 11.50
N GLY A 80 21.87 -8.40 10.26
CA GLY A 80 21.63 -9.30 9.09
C GLY A 80 21.52 -8.67 7.70
N TYR A 81 22.15 -9.03 6.54
CA TYR A 81 22.89 -10.19 5.90
C TYR A 81 22.07 -11.37 5.32
N GLY A 82 21.73 -11.23 4.04
CA GLY A 82 20.61 -11.75 3.25
C GLY A 82 20.82 -12.77 2.12
N ASP A 83 21.48 -13.93 2.23
CA ASP A 83 21.54 -14.93 1.13
C ASP A 83 20.16 -15.48 0.72
N GLY A 84 19.10 -14.95 1.32
CA GLY A 84 17.77 -15.52 1.38
C GLY A 84 16.86 -15.26 0.20
N MET A 85 17.49 -15.47 -0.95
CA MET A 85 17.31 -15.32 -2.39
C MET A 85 15.86 -15.85 -2.88
N GLY A 86 15.06 -15.11 -3.69
CA GLY A 86 14.04 -15.51 -4.74
C GLY A 86 13.02 -14.41 -5.23
N THR A 87 12.47 -14.31 -6.50
CA THR A 87 12.00 -13.05 -7.29
C THR A 87 10.45 -12.77 -7.59
N CYS A 88 9.89 -11.54 -7.80
CA CYS A 88 8.77 -10.93 -6.96
C CYS A 88 7.48 -10.08 -7.41
N THR A 89 6.49 -9.73 -6.48
CA THR A 89 5.06 -9.34 -6.80
C THR A 89 3.98 -8.43 -6.06
N ALA A 90 3.51 -8.45 -4.76
CA ALA A 90 2.13 -7.91 -4.39
C ALA A 90 1.74 -7.39 -2.95
N MET A 91 0.43 -7.10 -2.60
CA MET A 91 -0.19 -6.80 -1.23
C MET A 91 -1.52 -5.98 -1.12
N ALA A 92 -2.28 -6.07 0.00
CA ALA A 92 -3.32 -5.15 0.54
C ALA A 92 -3.77 -5.34 2.03
N LEU A 93 -4.78 -4.63 2.58
CA LEU A 93 -5.17 -4.61 4.02
C LEU A 93 -6.58 -5.15 4.36
N GLN A 94 -6.77 -5.98 5.42
CA GLN A 94 -8.09 -6.27 6.04
C GLN A 94 -8.45 -5.31 7.20
N PRO A 95 -9.75 -5.11 7.51
CA PRO A 95 -10.22 -4.10 8.46
C PRO A 95 -9.71 -4.20 9.90
N ASP A 96 -9.50 -5.40 10.45
CA ASP A 96 -9.07 -5.57 11.85
C ASP A 96 -7.59 -5.18 12.10
N GLY A 97 -6.91 -4.60 11.09
CA GLY A 97 -5.49 -4.17 11.08
C GLY A 97 -4.53 -5.15 10.39
N LYS A 98 -5.07 -6.16 9.71
CA LYS A 98 -4.47 -7.56 9.64
C LYS A 98 -4.25 -7.36 8.02
N VAL A 99 -3.03 -7.30 7.43
CA VAL A 99 -2.63 -6.96 6.00
C VAL A 99 -2.38 -8.13 4.95
N LEU A 100 -1.60 -8.04 3.80
CA LEU A 100 -1.39 -9.03 2.62
C LEU A 100 -0.06 -8.95 1.70
N LEU A 101 0.18 -9.75 0.60
CA LEU A 101 1.39 -9.89 -0.36
C LEU A 101 1.17 -10.73 -1.66
N GLY A 102 2.12 -11.05 -2.56
CA GLY A 102 2.03 -12.26 -3.47
C GLY A 102 3.31 -13.15 -3.54
N ALA A 103 3.23 -14.48 -3.57
CA ALA A 103 3.99 -15.72 -3.19
C ALA A 103 5.07 -16.55 -3.96
N TYR A 104 5.92 -16.08 -4.89
CA TYR A 104 7.28 -16.54 -5.41
C TYR A 104 8.07 -17.78 -4.88
N GLU A 105 7.66 -18.51 -3.83
CA GLU A 105 8.36 -19.44 -2.90
C GLU A 105 8.47 -18.94 -1.43
N ASP A 106 9.58 -18.79 -0.69
CA ASP A 106 9.67 -19.31 0.70
C ASP A 106 9.39 -18.50 2.07
N LEU A 107 10.23 -18.47 3.15
CA LEU A 107 9.99 -18.05 4.59
C LEU A 107 10.22 -16.59 5.12
N TYR A 108 9.33 -16.13 5.99
CA TYR A 108 9.42 -15.04 6.98
C TYR A 108 9.68 -15.79 8.28
N ASN A 109 10.93 -16.00 8.71
CA ASN A 109 11.36 -16.47 10.05
C ASN A 109 11.76 -17.94 10.30
N GLY A 110 11.14 -18.97 9.71
CA GLY A 110 11.48 -20.35 10.11
C GLY A 110 10.54 -21.57 9.94
N ARG A 111 9.30 -21.46 9.46
CA ARG A 111 8.30 -22.56 9.50
C ARG A 111 7.46 -22.72 8.24
N TYR A 112 8.05 -23.50 7.32
CA TYR A 112 7.54 -23.98 6.04
C TYR A 112 6.10 -24.25 6.14
N ASP A 113 5.50 -24.11 5.01
CA ASP A 113 4.14 -24.46 4.91
C ASP A 113 3.71 -24.87 3.56
N GLY A 114 4.59 -24.90 2.55
CA GLY A 114 4.19 -25.26 1.22
C GLY A 114 2.96 -24.46 0.80
N LYS A 115 2.93 -23.15 1.05
CA LYS A 115 1.76 -22.31 0.81
C LYS A 115 2.09 -20.96 0.25
N SER A 116 1.79 -20.80 -1.00
CA SER A 116 2.03 -19.58 -1.72
C SER A 116 0.99 -18.48 -1.44
N PHE A 117 0.47 -18.51 -0.22
CA PHE A 117 -0.33 -17.59 0.59
C PHE A 117 -0.38 -18.25 1.99
N PHE A 118 -0.65 -17.60 3.12
CA PHE A 118 -0.52 -18.19 4.47
C PHE A 118 -1.38 -17.41 5.48
N ARG A 119 -0.94 -17.27 6.74
CA ARG A 119 -1.45 -16.25 7.66
C ARG A 119 -0.34 -15.56 8.42
N VAL A 120 0.15 -14.40 7.95
CA VAL A 120 0.80 -13.42 8.86
C VAL A 120 -0.17 -13.07 10.00
N ASN A 121 0.21 -12.19 10.91
CA ASN A 121 -0.68 -11.49 11.81
C ASN A 121 0.16 -10.23 12.30
N ALA A 122 -0.41 -9.17 12.91
CA ALA A 122 0.21 -7.98 13.55
C ALA A 122 1.17 -8.20 14.77
N ASP A 123 0.64 -8.43 15.98
CA ASP A 123 1.32 -8.46 17.30
C ASP A 123 1.52 -9.84 18.02
N GLY A 124 0.50 -10.71 18.10
CA GLY A 124 0.46 -11.87 19.03
C GLY A 124 1.17 -13.19 18.64
N ASP A 125 0.85 -14.27 19.37
CA ASP A 125 1.64 -15.52 19.58
C ASP A 125 1.79 -16.47 18.36
N ALA A 126 0.95 -17.52 18.23
CA ALA A 126 0.87 -18.46 17.09
C ALA A 126 -0.53 -18.35 16.42
N ASP A 127 -0.67 -18.25 15.08
CA ASP A 127 -1.97 -18.02 14.39
C ASP A 127 -2.42 -19.16 13.50
N ALA A 128 -2.59 -20.26 14.17
CA ALA A 128 -3.30 -21.41 13.69
C ALA A 128 -4.83 -21.21 13.62
N THR A 129 -5.34 -20.07 13.10
CA THR A 129 -6.80 -19.82 12.97
C THR A 129 -7.29 -19.75 11.53
N PHE A 130 -6.41 -19.32 10.65
CA PHE A 130 -6.75 -19.02 9.28
C PHE A 130 -6.61 -20.27 8.41
N ASN A 131 -7.60 -21.21 8.46
CA ASN A 131 -7.78 -22.48 7.67
C ASN A 131 -7.60 -23.73 8.66
N ILE A 132 -7.91 -25.01 8.39
CA ILE A 132 -7.50 -26.18 9.21
C ILE A 132 -7.16 -27.51 8.43
N ASP A 133 -7.35 -27.53 7.11
CA ASP A 133 -7.29 -28.64 6.15
C ASP A 133 -6.89 -28.17 4.70
N GLY A 134 -5.62 -28.17 4.17
CA GLY A 134 -5.06 -27.50 2.89
C GLY A 134 -4.10 -28.12 1.75
N THR A 135 -4.55 -28.50 0.55
CA THR A 135 -4.30 -29.80 -0.16
C THR A 135 -2.91 -30.29 -0.65
N GLY A 136 -1.77 -29.68 -0.35
CA GLY A 136 -0.52 -30.08 -1.04
C GLY A 136 -0.64 -29.88 -2.58
N PRO A 137 -0.97 -28.66 -3.03
CA PRO A 137 -0.67 -28.09 -4.36
C PRO A 137 -0.85 -28.79 -5.74
N MET A 138 -1.69 -28.16 -6.61
CA MET A 138 -1.76 -28.17 -8.10
C MET A 138 -2.04 -26.83 -8.99
N PHE A 139 -0.98 -26.17 -9.54
CA PHE A 139 -0.61 -24.99 -10.46
C PHE A 139 -0.48 -23.50 -10.02
N GLY A 140 0.74 -22.93 -10.04
CA GLY A 140 1.01 -21.66 -10.76
C GLY A 140 1.57 -20.38 -10.05
N ASP A 141 2.32 -19.48 -10.69
CA ASP A 141 2.84 -18.25 -10.01
C ASP A 141 1.99 -16.91 -9.95
N VAL A 142 1.48 -16.29 -8.84
CA VAL A 142 0.34 -15.27 -8.91
C VAL A 142 0.30 -13.83 -8.21
N ASN A 143 0.85 -12.77 -8.84
CA ASN A 143 1.18 -11.34 -8.45
C ASN A 143 0.21 -10.27 -7.76
N ALA A 144 -0.88 -10.48 -6.96
CA ALA A 144 -1.70 -9.32 -6.40
C ALA A 144 -2.73 -9.57 -5.25
N VAL A 145 -3.36 -8.56 -4.59
CA VAL A 145 -4.32 -8.80 -3.46
C VAL A 145 -5.17 -7.62 -3.01
N VAL A 146 -6.25 -7.88 -2.22
CA VAL A 146 -7.14 -6.91 -1.52
C VAL A 146 -8.03 -7.50 -0.42
N VAL A 147 -8.91 -6.70 0.19
CA VAL A 147 -9.91 -7.11 1.21
C VAL A 147 -11.19 -6.26 1.15
N LEU A 148 -12.21 -6.67 1.90
CA LEU A 148 -13.61 -6.26 1.78
C LEU A 148 -14.27 -5.70 3.02
N SER A 149 -15.39 -5.04 2.74
CA SER A 149 -16.51 -4.80 3.65
C SER A 149 -17.14 -6.08 4.22
N SER A 150 -17.43 -7.13 3.44
CA SER A 150 -17.91 -8.44 3.97
C SER A 150 -16.80 -9.32 4.56
N GLY A 151 -15.57 -8.83 4.54
CA GLY A 151 -14.37 -9.59 4.90
C GLY A 151 -13.91 -10.66 3.89
N LYS A 152 -14.80 -11.41 3.20
CA LYS A 152 -14.50 -12.47 2.18
C LYS A 152 -13.48 -12.01 1.12
N ILE A 153 -13.01 -12.76 0.12
CA ILE A 153 -11.90 -12.25 -0.77
C ILE A 153 -12.00 -12.62 -2.25
N LEU A 154 -11.32 -11.99 -3.22
CA LEU A 154 -11.08 -12.58 -4.57
C LEU A 154 -9.63 -13.06 -4.79
N ILE A 155 -9.49 -14.18 -5.48
CA ILE A 155 -8.30 -15.00 -5.60
C ILE A 155 -8.26 -15.56 -6.99
N ALA A 156 -7.03 -15.61 -7.45
CA ALA A 156 -6.71 -15.76 -8.80
C ALA A 156 -5.64 -16.76 -9.20
N GLY A 157 -5.40 -16.79 -10.51
CA GLY A 157 -4.21 -17.33 -11.09
C GLY A 157 -4.28 -18.12 -12.40
N THR A 158 -3.49 -19.20 -12.54
CA THR A 158 -3.51 -20.36 -13.49
C THR A 158 -4.07 -21.61 -12.83
N PHE A 159 -4.32 -21.67 -11.52
CA PHE A 159 -4.41 -22.95 -10.84
C PHE A 159 -5.42 -23.94 -11.40
N THR A 160 -4.90 -24.99 -12.03
CA THR A 160 -5.71 -26.02 -12.66
C THR A 160 -5.90 -27.25 -11.85
N ASN A 161 -5.57 -27.23 -10.58
CA ASN A 161 -6.40 -27.84 -9.58
C ASN A 161 -6.55 -26.85 -8.46
N TYR A 162 -7.56 -27.07 -7.66
CA TYR A 162 -7.56 -26.62 -6.30
C TYR A 162 -8.47 -27.56 -5.53
N ASN A 163 -7.96 -28.05 -4.42
CA ASN A 163 -8.48 -29.08 -3.53
C ASN A 163 -8.98 -30.43 -4.09
N GLY A 164 -9.32 -30.57 -5.37
CA GLY A 164 -9.83 -31.83 -5.93
C GLY A 164 -8.83 -32.62 -6.77
N THR A 165 -9.29 -33.07 -7.94
CA THR A 165 -8.49 -33.76 -8.97
C THR A 165 -7.76 -32.79 -9.90
N ALA A 166 -8.45 -31.72 -10.31
CA ALA A 166 -8.07 -30.69 -11.28
C ALA A 166 -9.02 -29.45 -11.09
N ILE A 167 -9.02 -28.34 -11.88
CA ILE A 167 -10.00 -27.18 -11.92
C ILE A 167 -9.62 -26.07 -12.94
N ASN A 168 -10.34 -24.92 -13.05
CA ASN A 168 -9.89 -23.69 -13.74
C ASN A 168 -9.93 -22.41 -12.86
N ARG A 169 -9.21 -22.44 -11.73
CA ARG A 169 -8.62 -21.31 -10.98
C ARG A 169 -9.28 -20.44 -9.87
N ILE A 170 -10.49 -20.63 -9.28
CA ILE A 170 -11.20 -19.43 -8.77
C ILE A 170 -12.50 -19.50 -7.89
N ALA A 171 -12.68 -20.22 -6.77
CA ALA A 171 -12.59 -19.71 -5.37
C ALA A 171 -13.60 -18.94 -4.39
N ARG A 172 -14.95 -18.71 -4.48
CA ARG A 172 -15.87 -18.05 -3.41
C ARG A 172 -16.03 -18.77 -2.05
N LEU A 173 -16.46 -18.12 -0.95
CA LEU A 173 -16.02 -18.39 0.44
C LEU A 173 -16.96 -17.80 1.52
N ASN A 174 -16.92 -18.33 2.76
CA ASN A 174 -17.94 -18.19 3.83
C ASN A 174 -17.57 -17.16 4.94
N ALA A 175 -17.51 -17.63 6.20
CA ALA A 175 -17.05 -16.98 7.42
C ALA A 175 -16.00 -17.85 8.16
N ASN A 176 -15.32 -18.75 7.42
CA ASN A 176 -14.37 -19.77 7.95
C ASN A 176 -13.30 -20.20 6.91
N GLY A 177 -13.16 -19.38 5.87
CA GLY A 177 -12.41 -19.48 4.63
C GLY A 177 -12.73 -20.68 3.73
N THR A 178 -13.65 -21.55 4.12
CA THR A 178 -14.11 -22.59 3.20
C THR A 178 -14.88 -21.94 2.07
N LEU A 179 -15.19 -22.72 1.04
CA LEU A 179 -15.89 -22.29 -0.17
C LEU A 179 -17.43 -22.23 0.09
N ASP A 180 -18.19 -21.22 -0.38
CA ASP A 180 -19.59 -20.79 -0.01
C ASP A 180 -20.75 -20.99 -1.04
N GLU A 181 -20.84 -22.09 -1.81
CA GLU A 181 -21.84 -22.42 -2.87
C GLU A 181 -22.06 -21.47 -4.11
N THR A 182 -21.73 -20.18 -4.04
CA THR A 182 -22.39 -19.04 -4.72
C THR A 182 -21.73 -18.32 -5.92
N PHE A 183 -20.66 -18.80 -6.59
CA PHE A 183 -19.90 -18.04 -7.61
C PHE A 183 -19.75 -18.50 -9.12
N THR A 184 -20.60 -19.37 -9.69
CA THR A 184 -20.75 -19.80 -11.13
C THR A 184 -19.50 -19.82 -12.08
N VAL A 185 -19.59 -19.76 -13.43
CA VAL A 185 -18.60 -19.30 -14.48
C VAL A 185 -19.15 -19.38 -15.90
N GLY A 186 -19.27 -20.61 -16.40
CA GLY A 186 -18.92 -20.94 -17.78
C GLY A 186 -17.99 -22.13 -17.95
N GLU A 187 -17.24 -22.14 -19.05
CA GLU A 187 -15.98 -22.85 -19.22
C GLU A 187 -14.80 -21.90 -18.97
N GLY A 188 -15.01 -20.57 -19.09
CA GLY A 188 -14.04 -19.59 -18.64
C GLY A 188 -12.90 -19.25 -19.59
N ALA A 189 -11.81 -18.74 -19.08
CA ALA A 189 -10.61 -18.31 -19.79
C ALA A 189 -9.61 -19.36 -20.37
N ASP A 190 -8.47 -18.89 -20.88
CA ASP A 190 -7.30 -19.61 -21.45
C ASP A 190 -5.89 -19.00 -21.13
N GLY A 191 -5.67 -17.99 -20.26
CA GLY A 191 -4.27 -17.54 -19.90
C GLY A 191 -3.87 -16.31 -19.01
N GLU A 192 -2.74 -15.57 -19.21
CA GLU A 192 -1.83 -14.96 -18.17
C GLU A 192 -2.21 -13.82 -17.17
N ILE A 193 -3.15 -12.84 -17.14
CA ILE A 193 -2.90 -11.53 -16.36
C ILE A 193 -2.11 -11.52 -15.04
N ARG A 194 -1.68 -10.32 -14.63
CA ARG A 194 -1.45 -10.01 -13.22
C ARG A 194 -2.46 -8.96 -12.67
N SER A 195 -3.73 -9.30 -12.31
CA SER A 195 -4.78 -8.26 -12.08
C SER A 195 -6.07 -8.45 -11.25
N MET A 196 -6.78 -7.31 -10.98
CA MET A 196 -7.98 -7.02 -10.16
C MET A 196 -8.00 -5.54 -9.53
N ALA A 197 -9.08 -4.69 -9.57
CA ALA A 197 -9.20 -3.25 -9.11
C ALA A 197 -10.67 -2.75 -8.77
N LEU A 198 -10.99 -1.65 -8.01
CA LEU A 198 -12.41 -1.30 -7.55
C LEU A 198 -12.87 0.19 -7.19
N LEU A 199 -14.21 0.43 -7.18
CA LEU A 199 -15.09 1.57 -6.72
C LEU A 199 -15.45 1.36 -5.20
N PRO A 200 -16.57 1.80 -4.54
CA PRO A 200 -17.15 1.03 -3.40
C PRO A 200 -18.65 0.60 -3.52
N ASN A 201 -18.98 -0.69 -3.30
CA ASN A 201 -20.32 -1.37 -3.33
C ASN A 201 -20.24 -2.93 -3.49
N GLY A 202 -20.11 -3.50 -4.72
CA GLY A 202 -20.26 -4.93 -5.06
C GLY A 202 -19.69 -5.31 -6.45
N LYS A 203 -20.34 -6.19 -7.25
CA LYS A 203 -20.18 -6.44 -8.75
C LYS A 203 -18.75 -6.82 -9.30
N ILE A 204 -18.43 -7.40 -10.50
CA ILE A 204 -16.98 -7.70 -10.89
C ILE A 204 -16.57 -7.84 -12.43
N VAL A 205 -15.27 -7.93 -12.84
CA VAL A 205 -14.71 -7.63 -14.23
C VAL A 205 -13.18 -8.07 -14.45
N ILE A 206 -12.55 -8.21 -15.66
CA ILE A 206 -11.23 -8.94 -15.96
C ILE A 206 -10.25 -8.58 -17.21
N THR A 207 -8.91 -8.95 -17.25
CA THR A 207 -7.82 -8.64 -18.29
C THR A 207 -6.87 -9.69 -18.99
N GLY A 208 -5.97 -9.27 -19.88
CA GLY A 208 -4.67 -9.93 -20.04
C GLY A 208 -4.33 -10.30 -21.45
N GLU A 209 -3.62 -11.38 -21.62
CA GLU A 209 -3.05 -11.72 -22.90
C GLU A 209 -4.07 -12.38 -23.87
N PHE A 210 -5.30 -12.64 -23.38
CA PHE A 210 -6.37 -13.59 -23.76
C PHE A 210 -6.44 -14.34 -25.15
N THR A 211 -7.19 -15.47 -25.34
CA THR A 211 -7.99 -15.70 -26.59
C THR A 211 -9.54 -16.03 -26.61
N LYS A 212 -10.32 -16.16 -25.52
CA LYS A 212 -11.81 -16.32 -25.46
C LYS A 212 -12.52 -16.28 -24.06
N TYR A 213 -13.74 -16.85 -23.87
CA TYR A 213 -14.37 -17.38 -22.61
C TYR A 213 -15.91 -17.61 -22.68
N ASN A 214 -16.43 -18.84 -22.68
CA ASN A 214 -17.79 -19.20 -23.14
C ASN A 214 -18.01 -18.96 -24.65
N ASN A 215 -16.93 -18.53 -25.32
CA ASN A 215 -16.63 -18.70 -26.74
C ASN A 215 -17.20 -17.69 -27.72
N ILE A 216 -17.77 -16.60 -27.24
CA ILE A 216 -17.98 -15.37 -28.04
C ILE A 216 -16.59 -14.69 -28.25
N SER A 217 -16.49 -13.52 -28.90
CA SER A 217 -15.22 -12.79 -29.03
C SER A 217 -15.31 -11.40 -28.42
N ARG A 218 -14.42 -11.16 -27.47
CA ARG A 218 -13.80 -9.86 -27.16
C ARG A 218 -12.32 -9.98 -27.60
N THR A 219 -11.39 -9.14 -27.18
CA THR A 219 -9.98 -9.57 -27.00
C THR A 219 -9.50 -8.98 -25.73
N ARG A 220 -8.70 -9.75 -25.02
CA ARG A 220 -7.98 -9.33 -23.84
C ARG A 220 -8.65 -8.64 -22.63
N ILE A 221 -9.98 -8.40 -22.55
CA ILE A 221 -10.69 -7.89 -21.33
C ILE A 221 -12.25 -8.01 -21.39
N ALA A 222 -12.98 -8.25 -20.26
CA ALA A 222 -14.48 -8.35 -20.14
C ALA A 222 -15.14 -8.21 -18.71
N VAL A 223 -16.49 -8.24 -18.58
CA VAL A 223 -17.34 -7.70 -17.48
C VAL A 223 -18.45 -8.64 -16.89
N LEU A 224 -18.65 -8.82 -15.57
CA LEU A 224 -19.42 -10.01 -15.06
C LEU A 224 -20.25 -9.66 -13.77
N ASN A 225 -21.51 -10.11 -13.62
CA ASN A 225 -22.51 -9.65 -12.60
C ASN A 225 -22.20 -9.86 -11.07
N VAL A 226 -23.05 -10.50 -10.26
CA VAL A 226 -22.97 -10.60 -8.77
C VAL A 226 -23.04 -12.08 -8.36
N ASP A 227 -22.09 -12.87 -8.82
CA ASP A 227 -22.40 -13.90 -9.83
C ASP A 227 -21.39 -15.03 -9.99
N GLY A 228 -20.42 -14.80 -10.87
CA GLY A 228 -19.59 -15.79 -11.55
C GLY A 228 -19.46 -15.52 -13.05
N SER A 229 -20.13 -14.50 -13.60
CA SER A 229 -21.46 -14.64 -14.27
C SER A 229 -21.70 -13.47 -15.27
N LEU A 230 -22.62 -13.58 -16.22
CA LEU A 230 -22.83 -12.59 -17.30
C LEU A 230 -24.09 -11.71 -17.14
N TYR A 231 -24.14 -10.57 -17.85
CA TYR A 231 -25.23 -10.02 -18.66
C TYR A 231 -24.69 -8.97 -19.69
N THR A 232 -23.96 -9.47 -20.71
CA THR A 232 -23.65 -9.03 -22.11
C THR A 232 -23.72 -7.59 -22.65
N SER A 233 -24.47 -6.64 -22.08
CA SER A 233 -24.81 -5.25 -22.53
C SER A 233 -23.67 -4.25 -22.89
N PHE A 234 -22.62 -4.71 -23.54
CA PHE A 234 -21.26 -4.28 -23.26
C PHE A 234 -20.31 -4.92 -24.33
N ASN A 235 -19.60 -4.21 -25.23
CA ASN A 235 -18.80 -4.87 -26.32
C ASN A 235 -17.61 -4.08 -27.02
N PRO A 236 -16.38 -4.63 -27.22
CA PRO A 236 -15.14 -3.91 -27.64
C PRO A 236 -14.63 -3.94 -29.10
N ASN A 237 -15.13 -4.80 -30.01
CA ASN A 237 -14.87 -4.77 -31.48
C ASN A 237 -13.57 -5.38 -32.14
N SER A 238 -12.34 -4.80 -32.25
CA SER A 238 -11.24 -5.41 -33.12
C SER A 238 -9.71 -5.06 -32.89
N GLY A 239 -8.68 -5.99 -32.72
CA GLY A 239 -7.23 -6.05 -32.16
C GLY A 239 -5.87 -6.54 -32.92
N PRO A 240 -4.56 -6.19 -32.61
CA PRO A 240 -3.31 -6.90 -33.09
C PRO A 240 -2.42 -7.85 -32.17
N ASN A 241 -1.34 -7.46 -31.42
CA ASN A 241 -0.10 -8.31 -31.21
C ASN A 241 0.78 -8.46 -29.87
N TYR A 242 0.35 -8.34 -28.59
CA TYR A 242 1.16 -8.42 -27.31
C TYR A 242 0.29 -8.37 -25.98
N PRO A 243 0.72 -8.46 -24.68
CA PRO A 243 -0.01 -8.83 -23.36
C PRO A 243 -1.07 -8.15 -22.29
N VAL A 244 -1.48 -6.84 -22.20
CA VAL A 244 -1.99 -5.79 -21.20
C VAL A 244 -1.55 -5.70 -19.75
N THR A 245 -0.75 -4.70 -19.22
CA THR A 245 0.17 -4.52 -17.97
C THR A 245 -0.07 -4.22 -16.45
N ALA A 246 -1.13 -3.57 -15.93
CA ALA A 246 -1.26 -2.96 -14.58
C ALA A 246 -2.69 -2.87 -13.92
N VAL A 247 -2.94 -1.88 -13.00
CA VAL A 247 -4.13 -0.94 -12.83
C VAL A 247 -4.89 -0.77 -11.47
N ALA A 248 -5.50 0.42 -11.21
CA ALA A 248 -6.71 0.56 -10.36
C ALA A 248 -7.91 1.44 -10.87
N VAL A 249 -8.99 1.60 -10.06
CA VAL A 249 -10.40 2.09 -10.37
C VAL A 249 -10.84 3.39 -9.64
N GLN A 250 -11.84 4.09 -10.20
CA GLN A 250 -12.49 5.34 -9.78
C GLN A 250 -13.83 5.11 -9.08
N ALA A 251 -14.09 5.83 -7.99
CA ALA A 251 -15.31 5.71 -7.19
C ALA A 251 -16.60 6.41 -7.69
N ASP A 252 -16.63 6.99 -8.89
CA ASP A 252 -17.89 7.24 -9.63
C ASP A 252 -18.15 6.15 -10.67
N GLY A 253 -17.34 5.08 -10.59
CA GLY A 253 -17.44 3.90 -11.42
C GLY A 253 -16.76 4.08 -12.76
N LYS A 254 -15.47 4.42 -12.76
CA LYS A 254 -14.65 4.53 -13.98
C LYS A 254 -13.21 4.02 -13.70
N ILE A 255 -12.28 4.05 -14.65
CA ILE A 255 -11.19 3.05 -14.80
C ILE A 255 -9.90 3.58 -15.53
N LEU A 256 -8.65 3.28 -15.09
CA LEU A 256 -7.46 3.74 -15.84
C LEU A 256 -6.11 3.04 -15.59
N ILE A 257 -5.40 2.61 -16.63
CA ILE A 257 -5.59 1.42 -17.47
C ILE A 257 -4.20 1.03 -18.08
N SER A 258 -4.10 -0.09 -18.84
CA SER A 258 -2.92 -0.96 -19.06
C SER A 258 -2.00 -0.83 -20.25
N GLY A 259 -2.10 -1.70 -21.27
CA GLY A 259 -1.08 -2.19 -22.22
C GLY A 259 -0.93 -2.00 -23.78
N SER A 260 0.30 -2.18 -24.30
CA SER A 260 1.03 -1.73 -25.52
C SER A 260 0.43 -1.32 -26.89
N PHE A 261 -0.89 -1.18 -27.13
CA PHE A 261 -1.36 -1.24 -28.53
C PHE A 261 -1.13 0.01 -29.37
N THR A 262 -1.34 -0.11 -30.66
CA THR A 262 -1.00 0.97 -31.58
C THR A 262 -2.20 1.45 -32.41
N TYR A 263 -3.36 0.75 -32.38
CA TYR A 263 -4.69 1.20 -32.87
C TYR A 263 -5.89 0.60 -32.03
N TYR A 264 -7.03 1.27 -31.64
CA TYR A 264 -8.26 0.84 -30.84
C TYR A 264 -9.47 0.72 -31.71
N ASN A 265 -10.05 -0.48 -31.82
CA ASN A 265 -11.29 -0.63 -32.58
C ASN A 265 -11.10 0.16 -33.89
N VAL A 266 -9.93 -0.13 -34.48
CA VAL A 266 -9.16 0.52 -35.53
C VAL A 266 -8.63 1.97 -35.37
N THR A 267 -9.11 2.80 -34.43
CA THR A 267 -8.56 4.14 -34.07
C THR A 267 -7.03 4.09 -33.95
N PRO A 268 -6.16 4.92 -34.54
CA PRO A 268 -4.71 4.87 -34.25
C PRO A 268 -4.45 5.54 -32.92
N VAL A 269 -3.78 4.83 -32.04
CA VAL A 269 -3.61 5.29 -30.68
C VAL A 269 -2.32 4.63 -30.20
N SER A 270 -1.27 5.39 -29.91
CA SER A 270 0.13 4.94 -29.80
C SER A 270 0.46 4.13 -28.54
N SER A 271 -0.52 3.49 -27.89
CA SER A 271 -0.53 3.14 -26.47
C SER A 271 -1.92 2.79 -25.90
N LEU A 272 -2.81 3.70 -25.35
CA LEU A 272 -3.84 3.52 -24.25
C LEU A 272 -5.34 4.04 -24.29
N VAL A 273 -6.46 3.21 -24.19
CA VAL A 273 -7.93 3.65 -24.29
C VAL A 273 -8.95 3.38 -23.11
N ARG A 274 -9.61 4.38 -22.45
CA ARG A 274 -10.40 4.17 -21.15
C ARG A 274 -11.91 3.81 -21.21
N ILE A 275 -12.65 3.82 -22.32
CA ILE A 275 -13.98 3.16 -22.53
C ILE A 275 -15.15 3.52 -21.51
N ASN A 276 -16.46 3.12 -21.51
CA ASN A 276 -17.50 3.19 -20.38
C ASN A 276 -19.04 2.96 -20.64
N ALA A 277 -19.67 2.11 -19.85
CA ALA A 277 -21.09 1.74 -19.75
C ALA A 277 -21.78 1.02 -20.94
N ASN A 278 -21.07 0.67 -22.03
CA ASN A 278 -21.61 -0.09 -23.19
C ASN A 278 -20.71 -0.62 -24.38
N GLY A 279 -19.73 0.08 -24.99
CA GLY A 279 -18.76 -0.56 -25.93
C GLY A 279 -17.43 0.10 -26.31
N SER A 280 -17.43 1.41 -26.61
CA SER A 280 -16.32 2.16 -27.24
C SER A 280 -15.50 3.12 -26.35
N ILE A 281 -15.52 4.43 -26.58
CA ILE A 281 -14.54 5.44 -26.19
C ILE A 281 -15.27 6.76 -25.85
N ASP A 282 -14.88 7.50 -24.80
CA ASP A 282 -14.95 8.98 -24.76
C ASP A 282 -13.67 9.65 -25.26
N ASN A 283 -13.83 10.77 -25.91
CA ASN A 283 -12.74 11.43 -26.60
C ASN A 283 -12.27 12.69 -25.91
N SER A 284 -12.70 13.02 -24.68
CA SER A 284 -12.30 14.29 -24.06
C SER A 284 -10.80 14.35 -23.72
N PHE A 285 -9.96 13.42 -24.16
CA PHE A 285 -8.71 13.07 -23.53
C PHE A 285 -7.47 13.15 -24.44
N THR A 286 -6.55 14.04 -24.08
CA THR A 286 -5.43 14.47 -24.95
C THR A 286 -3.98 14.45 -24.35
N PRO A 287 -3.54 13.45 -23.56
CA PRO A 287 -2.22 13.42 -22.88
C PRO A 287 -0.96 13.07 -23.77
N PRO A 288 0.25 12.70 -23.23
CA PRO A 288 1.61 12.62 -23.93
C PRO A 288 2.33 11.46 -24.77
N ASN A 289 3.46 11.55 -25.49
CA ASN A 289 4.03 10.35 -26.23
C ASN A 289 4.97 9.33 -25.50
N ALA A 290 4.70 8.01 -25.56
CA ALA A 290 5.61 6.88 -25.23
C ALA A 290 5.87 6.35 -23.76
N ILE A 291 4.89 6.15 -22.86
CA ILE A 291 4.90 5.47 -21.51
C ILE A 291 4.92 3.91 -21.39
N ARG A 292 5.75 3.04 -20.68
CA ARG A 292 5.28 1.72 -20.01
C ARG A 292 5.74 1.35 -18.45
N GLY A 293 6.08 0.15 -17.75
CA GLY A 293 5.85 -0.58 -16.33
C GLY A 293 4.69 -1.71 -15.87
N ASN A 294 4.02 -1.65 -14.68
CA ASN A 294 2.68 -2.09 -13.98
C ASN A 294 1.48 -1.28 -13.01
N ILE A 295 1.16 0.09 -12.76
CA ILE A 295 -0.09 0.99 -12.37
C ILE A 295 -0.30 1.73 -10.92
N SER A 296 -1.51 2.18 -10.36
CA SER A 296 -1.92 2.57 -8.88
C SER A 296 -2.83 3.76 -8.34
N VAL A 297 -3.95 3.64 -7.56
CA VAL A 297 -4.84 4.81 -7.12
C VAL A 297 -4.57 5.55 -5.74
N LEU A 298 -5.00 6.84 -5.59
CA LEU A 298 -5.10 7.80 -4.41
C LEU A 298 -6.41 8.64 -4.36
N ALA A 299 -7.07 8.83 -3.20
CA ALA A 299 -8.27 9.67 -3.02
C ALA A 299 -8.15 11.21 -3.03
N ASN A 300 -7.25 11.74 -3.85
CA ASN A 300 -7.44 13.08 -4.40
C ASN A 300 -7.74 12.99 -5.88
N GLY A 301 -7.28 11.90 -6.51
CA GLY A 301 -7.61 11.54 -7.85
C GLY A 301 -6.45 11.61 -8.81
N LYS A 302 -5.19 11.83 -8.37
CA LYS A 302 -4.01 12.03 -9.26
C LYS A 302 -3.72 10.91 -10.30
N ILE A 303 -2.50 10.67 -10.75
CA ILE A 303 -1.96 9.53 -11.52
C ILE A 303 -0.46 9.77 -11.35
N LEU A 304 0.35 8.72 -11.33
CA LEU A 304 1.78 8.84 -11.06
C LEU A 304 2.64 8.11 -12.10
N GLY A 305 3.92 7.76 -11.92
CA GLY A 305 4.77 7.33 -13.06
C GLY A 305 6.10 6.65 -12.78
N ILE A 306 7.02 6.69 -13.77
CA ILE A 306 8.52 6.61 -13.90
C ILE A 306 8.85 6.83 -15.42
N ASN A 307 10.05 6.65 -16.03
CA ASN A 307 10.31 6.75 -17.52
C ASN A 307 10.62 5.39 -18.25
N THR A 308 10.47 5.29 -19.58
CA THR A 308 10.54 4.07 -20.45
C THR A 308 11.88 3.37 -20.43
N ASP A 309 12.90 4.21 -20.41
CA ASP A 309 14.31 3.94 -20.16
C ASP A 309 14.60 3.71 -18.67
N ASN A 310 13.56 3.68 -17.84
CA ASN A 310 13.55 3.57 -16.39
C ASN A 310 13.94 4.85 -15.60
N ARG A 311 13.92 6.10 -16.17
CA ARG A 311 14.63 7.33 -15.64
C ARG A 311 13.94 8.68 -15.16
N TYR A 312 12.64 9.05 -15.32
CA TYR A 312 12.14 10.46 -15.16
C TYR A 312 10.70 10.63 -14.55
N ILE A 313 10.20 11.87 -14.26
CA ILE A 313 8.91 12.24 -13.60
C ILE A 313 8.25 13.57 -14.10
N TYR A 314 6.91 13.55 -14.32
CA TYR A 314 6.04 14.59 -14.90
C TYR A 314 5.29 15.21 -13.70
N ARG A 315 4.19 15.93 -13.89
CA ARG A 315 2.95 15.56 -13.18
C ARG A 315 1.80 15.54 -14.25
N LEU A 316 0.61 14.90 -14.08
CA LEU A 316 -0.63 15.30 -14.85
C LEU A 316 -1.70 15.71 -13.85
N ASN A 317 -2.82 16.29 -14.34
CA ASN A 317 -3.60 17.40 -13.76
C ASN A 317 -5.13 17.21 -13.91
N SER A 318 -5.91 17.29 -12.81
CA SER A 318 -7.28 16.75 -12.66
C SER A 318 -7.83 15.85 -13.73
N THR A 319 -8.54 16.42 -14.70
CA THR A 319 -9.22 15.58 -15.63
C THR A 319 -8.24 14.94 -16.62
N GLY A 320 -7.11 15.62 -16.99
CA GLY A 320 -5.93 14.93 -17.51
C GLY A 320 -4.59 15.55 -18.04
N THR A 321 -4.26 16.86 -18.02
CA THR A 321 -3.07 17.46 -18.77
C THR A 321 -1.77 17.49 -17.92
N LEU A 322 -0.55 17.81 -18.39
CA LEU A 322 0.63 18.04 -17.48
C LEU A 322 0.24 18.91 -16.26
N ASP A 323 0.74 18.53 -15.09
CA ASP A 323 0.63 19.18 -13.78
C ASP A 323 2.04 19.55 -13.35
N ASN A 324 2.32 20.83 -13.10
CA ASN A 324 3.53 21.34 -13.74
C ASN A 324 4.82 21.59 -12.86
N THR A 325 5.10 22.60 -11.99
CA THR A 325 6.46 23.20 -11.67
C THR A 325 7.29 22.38 -10.72
N PHE A 326 8.45 21.96 -11.24
CA PHE A 326 8.97 20.58 -11.17
C PHE A 326 10.17 20.54 -12.30
N ASN A 327 11.27 19.70 -12.38
CA ASN A 327 12.19 19.32 -13.55
C ASN A 327 13.14 18.02 -13.43
N PHE A 328 12.91 16.79 -13.99
CA PHE A 328 13.62 15.51 -13.53
C PHE A 328 15.11 15.31 -13.81
N GLY A 329 15.95 15.79 -12.87
CA GLY A 329 17.23 15.18 -12.52
C GLY A 329 17.51 15.04 -11.01
N TYR A 330 18.22 14.00 -10.55
CA TYR A 330 19.38 14.30 -9.69
C TYR A 330 20.33 14.86 -10.74
N ALA A 331 20.70 16.12 -10.58
CA ALA A 331 21.59 16.73 -11.52
C ALA A 331 22.89 15.91 -11.56
N GLY A 332 23.20 15.33 -12.71
CA GLY A 332 24.46 14.62 -12.96
C GLY A 332 24.58 13.20 -12.39
N ILE A 333 23.49 12.44 -12.19
CA ILE A 333 23.60 11.00 -11.90
C ILE A 333 22.66 10.20 -12.81
N GLU A 334 23.16 9.11 -13.41
CA GLU A 334 22.32 8.11 -14.08
C GLU A 334 21.70 7.14 -13.08
N TYR A 335 20.45 6.77 -13.32
CA TYR A 335 19.67 5.86 -12.48
C TYR A 335 18.69 5.08 -13.33
N GLU A 336 18.32 3.88 -12.88
CA GLU A 336 17.13 3.18 -13.35
C GLU A 336 16.24 2.88 -12.15
N CYS A 337 14.95 2.85 -12.40
CA CYS A 337 14.02 2.19 -11.50
C CYS A 337 13.77 0.71 -11.91
N ARG A 338 12.82 0.03 -11.26
CA ARG A 338 12.48 -1.41 -11.24
C ARG A 338 11.00 -1.75 -11.01
N ASN A 339 10.31 -1.29 -9.94
CA ASN A 339 8.99 -1.84 -9.57
C ASN A 339 8.17 -0.92 -8.60
N ILE A 340 7.14 -0.17 -9.04
CA ILE A 340 6.35 0.82 -8.22
C ILE A 340 5.09 0.23 -7.57
N TYR A 341 4.70 0.72 -6.38
CA TYR A 341 3.69 0.19 -5.45
C TYR A 341 2.93 1.27 -4.53
N PRO A 342 2.51 1.19 -3.21
CA PRO A 342 1.45 2.14 -2.68
C PRO A 342 1.25 2.55 -1.13
N LEU A 343 1.46 3.80 -0.58
CA LEU A 343 1.29 4.21 0.89
C LEU A 343 0.33 5.43 1.27
N PRO A 344 -0.16 5.66 2.53
CA PRO A 344 -1.14 6.73 3.02
C PRO A 344 -0.81 8.24 3.41
N ASP A 345 -0.09 8.65 4.48
CA ASP A 345 0.20 10.06 4.92
C ASP A 345 1.15 10.94 4.07
N GLY A 346 1.02 11.02 2.73
CA GLY A 346 1.74 12.01 1.92
C GLY A 346 2.86 11.64 0.96
N LYS A 347 3.65 10.64 1.29
CA LYS A 347 5.07 10.59 0.93
C LYS A 347 5.55 9.64 -0.15
N ILE A 348 6.55 10.13 -0.84
CA ILE A 348 7.24 9.61 -2.01
C ILE A 348 8.26 8.51 -1.61
N ILE A 349 8.75 7.73 -2.58
CA ILE A 349 9.39 6.40 -2.47
C ILE A 349 9.90 6.02 -3.88
N ALA A 350 11.10 5.43 -4.09
CA ALA A 350 11.53 4.94 -5.43
C ALA A 350 12.84 4.11 -5.51
N SER A 351 12.83 2.78 -5.69
CA SER A 351 14.02 1.88 -5.53
C SER A 351 15.01 1.71 -6.70
N MET A 352 15.52 2.85 -7.18
CA MET A 352 16.83 3.03 -7.84
C MET A 352 17.78 1.82 -7.80
N LEU A 353 18.14 1.41 -9.00
CA LEU A 353 19.51 1.18 -9.42
C LEU A 353 20.15 2.56 -9.67
N PHE A 354 21.35 2.82 -9.14
CA PHE A 354 22.18 3.95 -9.55
C PHE A 354 23.33 3.45 -10.41
N LYS A 355 23.58 4.11 -11.54
CA LYS A 355 24.73 3.79 -12.39
C LYS A 355 25.93 4.65 -12.01
N ASN A 356 27.08 4.02 -11.85
CA ASN A 356 28.35 4.70 -11.63
C ASN A 356 29.02 4.96 -12.98
N ASP A 357 29.51 6.18 -13.19
CA ASP A 357 30.12 6.67 -14.44
C ASP A 357 31.55 6.10 -14.70
N ILE A 358 31.88 4.98 -14.05
CA ILE A 358 33.21 4.34 -14.04
C ILE A 358 33.08 2.96 -14.70
N SER A 359 33.94 2.69 -15.66
CA SER A 359 33.81 1.64 -16.68
C SER A 359 34.04 0.20 -16.19
N SER A 360 33.41 -0.23 -15.10
CA SER A 360 33.42 -1.61 -14.57
C SER A 360 31.99 -2.17 -14.48
N THR A 361 31.78 -3.37 -15.01
CA THR A 361 30.48 -3.92 -15.38
C THR A 361 29.63 -4.52 -14.24
N ASP A 362 29.78 -4.06 -12.99
CA ASP A 362 29.05 -4.65 -11.84
C ASP A 362 28.81 -3.69 -10.64
N ASP A 363 29.19 -2.40 -10.72
CA ASP A 363 29.15 -1.45 -9.59
C ASP A 363 27.81 -0.70 -9.43
N ASP A 364 26.72 -1.15 -10.05
CA ASP A 364 25.41 -0.49 -10.01
C ASP A 364 24.72 -0.60 -8.64
N VAL A 365 24.54 0.54 -7.96
CA VAL A 365 24.18 0.55 -6.53
C VAL A 365 22.67 0.47 -6.30
N LYS A 366 22.18 -0.72 -5.95
CA LYS A 366 20.86 -0.97 -5.36
C LYS A 366 20.90 -0.73 -3.83
N LYS A 367 20.93 0.51 -3.32
CA LYS A 367 20.76 0.87 -1.87
C LYS A 367 19.56 1.82 -1.70
N LEU A 368 18.85 1.87 -0.54
CA LEU A 368 17.39 2.16 -0.54
C LEU A 368 16.69 3.35 0.34
N VAL A 369 15.92 4.31 -0.27
CA VAL A 369 15.17 5.58 0.10
C VAL A 369 13.62 5.62 0.04
N ARG A 370 12.94 6.20 1.04
CA ARG A 370 11.67 6.95 0.86
C ARG A 370 11.89 8.32 0.19
N LEU A 371 10.98 9.25 -0.01
CA LEU A 371 11.24 10.59 -0.62
C LEU A 371 9.98 11.47 -0.56
N ASN A 372 9.83 12.69 -1.15
CA ASN A 372 8.73 13.72 -0.91
C ASN A 372 7.28 13.31 -0.50
N SER A 373 6.03 13.56 -0.94
CA SER A 373 5.17 14.32 -1.86
C SER A 373 5.71 15.14 -3.01
N ASP A 374 6.13 16.34 -2.68
CA ASP A 374 6.20 17.44 -3.59
C ASP A 374 7.56 17.42 -4.27
N GLY A 375 7.84 16.45 -5.13
CA GLY A 375 9.00 16.53 -6.04
C GLY A 375 10.39 16.58 -5.38
N SER A 376 10.58 16.16 -4.13
CA SER A 376 11.83 16.42 -3.36
C SER A 376 12.36 15.20 -2.59
N SER A 377 13.57 15.17 -2.00
CA SER A 377 14.14 15.90 -0.82
C SER A 377 13.21 15.82 0.52
N ASP A 378 13.31 15.61 1.93
CA ASP A 378 14.04 15.37 3.35
C ASP A 378 15.26 14.41 3.85
N ASN A 379 16.21 14.80 4.74
CA ASN A 379 17.63 14.26 4.94
C ASN A 379 18.13 13.10 5.92
N SER A 380 17.41 12.59 6.94
CA SER A 380 17.58 11.33 7.76
C SER A 380 16.54 10.11 7.74
N PHE A 381 17.00 8.93 7.36
CA PHE A 381 16.36 8.06 6.34
C PHE A 381 17.49 7.23 5.69
N TYR A 382 18.49 8.01 5.26
CA TYR A 382 19.86 7.71 4.82
C TYR A 382 20.30 6.24 4.84
N ILE A 383 20.85 5.76 3.72
CA ILE A 383 21.29 4.37 3.50
C ILE A 383 22.57 3.94 4.22
N GLY A 384 23.24 4.85 4.93
CA GLY A 384 24.61 4.57 5.39
C GLY A 384 25.47 4.23 4.17
N SER A 385 26.22 3.14 4.26
CA SER A 385 27.10 2.68 3.19
C SER A 385 26.98 1.19 2.85
N GLY A 386 26.28 0.38 3.66
CA GLY A 386 26.17 -1.07 3.50
C GLY A 386 25.63 -1.50 2.14
N THR A 387 26.48 -2.19 1.37
CA THR A 387 26.18 -2.69 0.01
C THR A 387 25.17 -3.82 0.01
N THR A 388 24.02 -3.56 -0.59
CA THR A 388 23.23 -4.60 -1.24
C THR A 388 23.54 -4.65 -2.71
N THR A 389 24.32 -5.64 -3.07
CA THR A 389 24.75 -6.00 -4.43
C THR A 389 23.64 -6.62 -5.28
N TYR A 390 22.44 -6.83 -4.72
CA TYR A 390 21.41 -7.69 -5.32
C TYR A 390 20.01 -7.10 -5.24
N ASP A 391 19.09 -7.68 -6.01
CA ASP A 391 17.75 -7.13 -6.11
C ASP A 391 16.98 -7.23 -4.79
N LEU A 392 16.20 -6.18 -4.60
CA LEU A 392 15.43 -5.88 -3.41
C LEU A 392 14.02 -5.72 -3.91
N ASP A 393 13.24 -6.79 -4.01
CA ASP A 393 12.06 -6.67 -4.85
C ASP A 393 10.84 -6.15 -4.14
N LYS A 394 10.64 -6.53 -2.89
CA LYS A 394 9.51 -6.16 -2.03
C LYS A 394 9.88 -6.25 -0.53
N TYR A 395 8.90 -6.29 0.39
CA TYR A 395 8.94 -5.68 1.74
C TYR A 395 7.60 -6.01 2.48
N ALA A 396 7.25 -5.64 3.74
CA ALA A 396 5.82 -5.70 4.22
C ALA A 396 5.31 -4.66 5.22
N VAL A 397 4.02 -4.40 5.13
CA VAL A 397 3.37 -3.22 5.67
C VAL A 397 2.65 -3.55 6.95
N GLN A 398 3.34 -3.43 8.07
CA GLN A 398 2.81 -3.82 9.36
C GLN A 398 1.77 -2.87 9.96
N SER A 399 1.28 -3.18 11.16
CA SER A 399 0.35 -2.33 11.91
C SER A 399 0.98 -1.63 13.12
N ASP A 400 2.31 -1.51 13.21
CA ASP A 400 2.93 -0.32 13.80
C ASP A 400 3.75 0.51 12.84
N GLY A 401 3.48 0.54 11.53
CA GLY A 401 4.19 1.47 10.64
C GLY A 401 5.63 1.11 10.32
N ARG A 402 6.19 0.24 11.13
CA ARG A 402 7.31 -0.52 10.67
C ARG A 402 6.92 -1.27 9.38
N LEU A 403 7.74 -1.20 8.33
CA LEU A 403 7.64 -1.95 7.06
C LEU A 403 8.81 -2.93 6.69
N LEU A 404 8.60 -4.25 6.65
CA LEU A 404 9.53 -5.39 6.37
C LEU A 404 10.25 -5.27 5.05
N VAL A 405 11.41 -5.87 4.80
CA VAL A 405 12.06 -5.85 3.46
C VAL A 405 12.66 -7.19 3.04
N SER A 406 12.43 -7.60 1.79
CA SER A 406 12.92 -8.82 1.16
C SER A 406 13.63 -8.54 -0.17
N GLY A 407 14.71 -9.27 -0.39
CA GLY A 407 15.74 -9.02 -1.40
C GLY A 407 16.92 -9.98 -1.22
N PHE A 408 17.71 -10.27 -2.25
CA PHE A 408 18.88 -11.19 -2.15
C PHE A 408 20.08 -10.52 -1.52
N PHE A 409 19.82 -9.80 -0.44
CA PHE A 409 20.77 -8.90 0.19
C PHE A 409 21.82 -9.62 1.02
N VAL A 410 22.60 -10.56 0.46
CA VAL A 410 23.67 -11.39 1.10
C VAL A 410 24.32 -10.71 2.30
N ASN A 411 24.65 -9.43 2.16
CA ASN A 411 25.14 -8.58 3.24
C ASN A 411 24.22 -7.38 3.54
N TYR A 412 24.23 -6.95 4.80
CA TYR A 412 23.61 -5.70 5.24
C TYR A 412 24.08 -5.24 6.63
N ASN A 413 24.78 -4.11 6.70
CA ASN A 413 25.31 -3.50 7.93
C ASN A 413 25.94 -4.52 8.94
N ASP A 414 26.66 -5.51 8.42
CA ASP A 414 27.74 -6.29 9.06
C ASP A 414 27.46 -7.40 10.12
N LYS A 415 26.21 -7.86 10.38
CA LYS A 415 25.88 -9.13 11.12
C LYS A 415 24.74 -9.89 10.37
N ILE A 416 24.15 -11.05 10.79
CA ILE A 416 23.46 -12.15 9.97
C ILE A 416 21.87 -12.28 9.98
N VAL A 417 21.13 -12.21 8.82
CA VAL A 417 19.66 -12.49 8.56
C VAL A 417 19.32 -12.69 7.07
N LYS A 418 18.96 -13.91 6.65
CA LYS A 418 18.90 -14.24 5.22
C LYS A 418 17.52 -14.02 4.56
N GLY A 419 17.39 -13.05 3.66
CA GLY A 419 16.31 -12.91 2.65
C GLY A 419 15.13 -12.02 2.99
N VAL A 420 14.81 -11.92 4.29
CA VAL A 420 13.69 -11.17 4.86
C VAL A 420 14.25 -10.48 6.05
N MET A 421 13.92 -9.21 6.26
CA MET A 421 14.26 -8.58 7.52
C MET A 421 13.16 -7.67 7.99
N ARG A 422 12.86 -7.76 9.29
CA ARG A 422 12.41 -6.61 10.07
C ARG A 422 13.61 -5.79 10.56
N LEU A 423 13.34 -4.54 10.93
CA LEU A 423 13.87 -3.22 10.56
C LEU A 423 12.98 -2.23 11.35
N ASN A 424 13.18 -0.90 11.39
CA ASN A 424 12.33 -0.06 12.25
C ASN A 424 12.15 1.45 12.04
N THR A 425 11.24 1.95 12.87
CA THR A 425 10.76 3.32 12.92
C THR A 425 11.79 4.33 13.42
N ASP A 426 13.06 3.95 13.61
CA ASP A 426 14.11 4.83 14.08
C ASP A 426 15.53 4.34 13.71
N GLY A 427 15.89 4.01 12.45
CA GLY A 427 17.32 4.01 12.03
C GLY A 427 17.97 2.90 11.18
N THR A 428 19.11 2.30 11.64
CA THR A 428 19.95 1.18 11.09
C THR A 428 19.87 -0.15 11.89
N TYR A 429 19.34 -1.20 11.26
CA TYR A 429 18.75 -2.49 11.73
C TYR A 429 18.13 -2.52 13.14
N ASP A 430 16.81 -2.71 13.24
CA ASP A 430 16.11 -3.26 14.42
C ASP A 430 16.90 -4.54 14.87
N PRO A 431 17.44 -4.62 16.09
CA PRO A 431 18.33 -6.22 16.87
C PRO A 431 17.73 -7.60 17.17
N SER A 432 16.54 -8.00 16.73
CA SER A 432 15.91 -9.25 17.21
C SER A 432 14.67 -9.73 16.49
N PHE A 433 14.39 -9.23 15.29
CA PHE A 433 13.73 -10.01 14.28
C PHE A 433 14.66 -11.14 13.94
N ASN A 434 14.38 -12.28 14.55
CA ASN A 434 15.21 -13.44 14.43
C ASN A 434 14.98 -14.18 13.10
N GLY A 435 14.76 -13.43 12.00
CA GLY A 435 14.54 -13.93 10.65
C GLY A 435 15.55 -14.98 10.26
N GLY A 436 16.72 -14.91 10.87
CA GLY A 436 17.50 -16.09 11.21
C GLY A 436 18.82 -16.09 10.50
N THR A 437 19.82 -16.59 11.21
CA THR A 437 21.19 -16.65 10.71
C THR A 437 21.32 -17.47 9.43
N ASN A 438 20.38 -18.40 9.21
CA ASN A 438 20.40 -19.29 8.06
C ASN A 438 19.48 -18.80 6.94
N GLY A 439 18.34 -18.15 7.24
CA GLY A 439 17.36 -17.62 6.26
C GLY A 439 17.35 -18.41 4.93
N SER A 440 17.41 -17.86 3.70
CA SER A 440 17.09 -18.59 2.41
C SER A 440 18.19 -18.80 1.28
N ASN A 441 17.86 -19.13 -0.03
CA ASN A 441 18.74 -19.37 -1.24
C ASN A 441 18.33 -19.21 -2.82
N GLY A 442 17.42 -18.33 -3.36
CA GLY A 442 17.02 -18.05 -4.83
C GLY A 442 16.87 -16.66 -5.71
N GLU A 443 17.24 -15.38 -5.36
CA GLU A 443 17.02 -13.93 -5.88
C GLU A 443 15.76 -13.02 -5.50
N VAL A 444 15.68 -12.41 -4.26
CA VAL A 444 14.65 -11.73 -3.34
C VAL A 444 13.40 -10.86 -3.64
N THR A 445 12.25 -11.39 -3.17
CA THR A 445 10.86 -11.00 -3.18
C THR A 445 10.22 -10.15 -2.06
N ASP A 446 9.14 -10.59 -1.38
CA ASP A 446 7.96 -9.88 -0.86
C ASP A 446 7.58 -10.37 0.51
N ILE A 447 7.04 -9.44 1.27
CA ILE A 447 6.47 -9.64 2.58
C ILE A 447 5.06 -8.94 2.38
N MET A 448 3.88 -9.10 2.92
CA MET A 448 3.03 -9.73 3.91
C MET A 448 3.07 -9.23 5.31
N MET A 449 1.99 -8.54 5.60
CA MET A 449 1.42 -8.53 6.92
C MET A 449 0.07 -9.19 6.89
N LEU A 450 -0.55 -9.41 8.02
CA LEU A 450 -1.91 -9.88 8.26
C LEU A 450 -2.22 -9.41 9.68
N PRO A 451 -3.43 -9.54 10.17
CA PRO A 451 -3.85 -8.46 11.72
C PRO A 451 -3.57 -8.86 13.21
N ASN A 452 -2.93 -9.99 13.64
CA ASN A 452 -2.50 -10.21 15.08
C ASN A 452 -1.26 -11.17 15.40
N GLY A 453 0.02 -10.98 14.96
CA GLY A 453 1.24 -11.88 15.05
C GLY A 453 2.28 -12.21 13.88
N LYS A 454 2.02 -13.15 12.93
CA LYS A 454 2.93 -14.30 12.59
C LYS A 454 3.21 -14.78 11.09
N MET A 455 4.38 -14.60 10.41
CA MET A 455 4.55 -14.36 8.92
C MET A 455 5.13 -15.35 7.84
N ILE A 456 4.85 -15.15 6.51
CA ILE A 456 5.21 -15.92 5.20
C ILE A 456 6.47 -15.58 4.33
N ILE A 457 6.52 -14.50 3.55
CA ILE A 457 7.32 -14.25 2.29
C ILE A 457 7.05 -15.03 0.98
N GLN A 458 7.84 -14.67 -0.06
CA GLN A 458 8.16 -15.47 -1.24
C GLN A 458 9.65 -15.80 -1.53
N GLY A 459 9.90 -16.58 -2.59
CA GLY A 459 11.14 -16.64 -3.37
C GLY A 459 11.69 -18.07 -3.58
N PRO A 460 12.24 -18.46 -4.75
CA PRO A 460 12.72 -19.79 -5.18
C PRO A 460 13.87 -20.36 -4.35
N PHE A 461 13.62 -20.63 -3.09
CA PHE A 461 14.57 -21.31 -2.25
C PHE A 461 14.10 -22.70 -1.87
N SER A 462 15.09 -23.60 -1.92
CA SER A 462 14.97 -24.95 -1.41
C SER A 462 14.93 -25.00 0.11
N GLU A 463 15.43 -23.99 0.83
CA GLU A 463 15.54 -24.00 2.30
C GLU A 463 15.39 -22.61 2.91
N TYR A 464 14.75 -22.49 4.08
CA TYR A 464 15.08 -21.42 5.03
C TYR A 464 15.03 -21.83 6.51
N ASN A 465 16.00 -21.31 7.28
CA ASN A 465 16.31 -21.78 8.64
C ASN A 465 16.22 -23.32 8.74
N ASP A 466 16.69 -23.98 7.67
CA ASP A 466 16.90 -25.41 7.44
C ASP A 466 15.69 -26.33 7.52
N VAL A 467 14.59 -25.95 8.17
CA VAL A 467 13.49 -26.90 8.38
C VAL A 467 12.60 -27.00 7.11
N ARG A 468 12.75 -26.08 6.14
CA ARG A 468 11.59 -25.51 5.45
C ARG A 468 11.82 -25.04 4.00
N THR A 469 10.94 -25.41 3.06
CA THR A 469 11.37 -25.66 1.67
C THR A 469 10.29 -25.38 0.57
N ARG A 470 9.81 -24.12 0.36
CA ARG A 470 8.78 -23.61 -0.65
C ARG A 470 7.45 -22.94 -0.14
N VAL A 471 7.51 -21.78 0.52
CA VAL A 471 6.53 -20.89 1.23
C VAL A 471 6.29 -21.24 2.71
N ALA A 472 6.23 -20.25 3.66
CA ALA A 472 6.33 -20.52 5.13
C ALA A 472 6.03 -19.45 6.26
N LYS A 473 5.01 -19.66 7.12
CA LYS A 473 4.29 -18.70 8.05
C LYS A 473 4.63 -18.74 9.54
N LEU A 474 4.84 -17.64 10.29
CA LEU A 474 5.58 -17.72 11.57
C LEU A 474 5.12 -17.00 12.85
N ASN A 475 5.78 -15.90 13.29
CA ASN A 475 5.70 -15.25 14.63
C ASN A 475 6.13 -13.75 14.57
N THR A 476 5.72 -12.86 15.48
CA THR A 476 6.08 -11.42 15.43
C THR A 476 7.57 -11.16 15.54
N ASP A 477 8.23 -11.84 16.44
CA ASP A 477 9.65 -11.67 16.80
C ASP A 477 10.65 -12.13 15.73
N GLY A 478 10.19 -12.53 14.56
CA GLY A 478 11.09 -13.07 13.54
C GLY A 478 11.44 -14.55 13.68
N THR A 479 10.83 -15.34 14.58
CA THR A 479 11.22 -16.76 14.82
C THR A 479 10.40 -17.86 14.15
N VAL A 480 11.05 -19.03 13.98
CA VAL A 480 10.58 -20.43 13.74
C VAL A 480 9.41 -20.87 14.64
N ASP A 481 8.66 -21.92 14.27
CA ASP A 481 7.90 -22.81 15.18
C ASP A 481 7.62 -24.19 14.50
N THR A 482 6.86 -25.08 15.14
CA THR A 482 6.26 -26.30 14.59
C THR A 482 5.08 -26.06 13.62
N SER A 483 4.10 -25.20 13.95
CA SER A 483 2.69 -25.49 13.64
C SER A 483 2.16 -25.23 12.23
N PHE A 484 2.95 -24.73 11.29
CA PHE A 484 2.58 -24.60 9.88
C PHE A 484 3.42 -25.65 9.11
N THR A 485 2.79 -26.42 8.22
CA THR A 485 3.18 -27.82 7.89
C THR A 485 3.07 -28.33 6.43
N CYS A 486 2.57 -27.61 5.40
CA CYS A 486 2.46 -28.27 4.07
C CYS A 486 3.82 -28.45 3.40
N ASN A 487 3.73 -29.05 2.23
CA ASN A 487 4.80 -29.41 1.37
C ASN A 487 4.41 -29.05 -0.09
N ILE A 488 5.06 -28.03 -0.67
CA ILE A 488 5.07 -27.70 -2.10
C ILE A 488 6.23 -28.39 -2.82
N SER A 489 7.01 -29.24 -2.12
CA SER A 489 8.18 -29.91 -2.70
C SER A 489 7.87 -30.56 -4.05
N THR A 490 8.53 -30.02 -5.07
CA THR A 490 8.78 -30.70 -6.33
C THR A 490 10.16 -31.36 -6.24
N ASN A 491 10.34 -32.49 -6.91
CA ASN A 491 11.63 -33.19 -6.98
C ASN A 491 12.65 -32.49 -7.92
N ASP A 492 12.40 -31.23 -8.26
CA ASP A 492 13.09 -30.41 -9.26
C ASP A 492 13.40 -29.01 -8.68
N THR A 493 14.11 -28.19 -9.44
CA THR A 493 14.55 -26.85 -9.03
C THR A 493 13.39 -25.92 -8.62
N PRO A 494 13.66 -24.94 -7.74
CA PRO A 494 12.78 -23.80 -7.53
C PRO A 494 12.40 -23.05 -8.82
N GLN A 495 11.13 -22.70 -9.00
CA GLN A 495 10.50 -22.07 -10.18
C GLN A 495 9.36 -21.17 -9.69
N PRO A 496 9.04 -19.96 -10.21
CA PRO A 496 8.83 -18.85 -8.78
C PRO A 496 7.33 -19.27 -8.45
N ILE A 497 6.75 -18.69 -7.42
CA ILE A 497 5.31 -18.76 -7.20
C ILE A 497 4.46 -17.46 -7.25
N ASN A 498 4.94 -16.26 -7.43
CA ASN A 498 4.26 -14.95 -7.49
C ASN A 498 2.95 -14.62 -6.63
N ALA A 499 2.30 -15.56 -5.91
CA ALA A 499 0.88 -15.78 -5.54
C ALA A 499 0.15 -15.16 -4.31
N ILE A 500 -1.14 -14.77 -4.26
CA ILE A 500 -1.98 -14.73 -3.00
C ILE A 500 -3.41 -14.19 -3.17
N ALA A 501 -4.40 -14.58 -2.35
CA ALA A 501 -5.36 -13.58 -1.80
C ALA A 501 -6.23 -14.01 -0.62
N LEU A 502 -6.38 -13.14 0.38
CA LEU A 502 -6.79 -13.55 1.72
C LEU A 502 -8.21 -13.27 2.18
N GLN A 503 -9.01 -14.29 2.07
CA GLN A 503 -10.22 -14.56 2.82
C GLN A 503 -10.23 -13.91 4.22
N ALA A 504 -11.03 -12.91 4.64
CA ALA A 504 -10.96 -12.48 6.06
C ALA A 504 -11.34 -13.59 7.03
N ASP A 505 -12.54 -14.14 6.82
CA ASP A 505 -12.61 -15.37 6.06
C ASP A 505 -11.93 -16.52 6.80
N GLY A 506 -10.63 -16.68 6.57
CA GLY A 506 -9.81 -17.69 7.22
C GLY A 506 -9.23 -18.76 6.29
N LYS A 507 -8.93 -18.53 5.01
CA LYS A 507 -8.29 -19.55 4.14
C LYS A 507 -7.44 -19.01 2.97
N ILE A 508 -6.69 -19.88 2.30
CA ILE A 508 -5.39 -19.58 1.67
C ILE A 508 -5.25 -20.15 0.26
N LEU A 509 -4.71 -19.40 -0.71
CA LEU A 509 -4.75 -19.71 -2.15
C LEU A 509 -3.50 -19.15 -2.90
N VAL A 510 -2.77 -20.01 -3.64
CA VAL A 510 -1.30 -20.23 -3.60
C VAL A 510 -0.60 -20.40 -4.97
N GLY A 511 0.29 -21.39 -5.24
CA GLY A 511 0.98 -21.46 -6.54
C GLY A 511 2.29 -22.28 -6.83
N GLY A 512 2.71 -22.23 -8.12
CA GLY A 512 4.01 -21.91 -8.83
C GLY A 512 4.11 -22.20 -10.35
N ILE A 513 4.90 -21.44 -11.15
CA ILE A 513 5.20 -21.87 -12.55
C ILE A 513 5.93 -23.18 -12.36
N PHE A 514 5.32 -24.30 -12.68
CA PHE A 514 5.97 -25.58 -12.48
C PHE A 514 5.76 -26.46 -13.71
N THR A 515 6.83 -26.63 -14.47
CA THR A 515 6.91 -27.65 -15.49
C THR A 515 7.48 -28.93 -14.88
N PHE A 516 6.61 -29.92 -14.64
CA PHE A 516 7.03 -31.25 -14.20
C PHE A 516 7.27 -32.18 -15.40
N ARG A 517 8.43 -32.85 -15.46
CA ARG A 517 8.70 -33.88 -16.50
C ARG A 517 8.26 -35.28 -16.04
N GLY A 518 6.96 -35.56 -16.07
CA GLY A 518 6.49 -36.95 -15.90
C GLY A 518 5.00 -37.14 -15.64
N SER A 519 4.26 -37.47 -16.70
CA SER A 519 2.96 -38.20 -16.82
C SER A 519 1.78 -38.00 -15.85
N THR A 520 1.97 -37.64 -14.58
CA THR A 520 0.90 -37.12 -13.71
C THR A 520 0.96 -35.62 -13.70
N VAL A 521 -0.13 -34.98 -14.10
CA VAL A 521 -0.31 -33.54 -13.98
C VAL A 521 -0.54 -33.18 -12.50
N SER A 522 0.49 -33.38 -11.68
CA SER A 522 0.74 -32.45 -10.60
C SER A 522 1.30 -31.20 -11.25
N ASN A 523 0.40 -30.36 -11.68
CA ASN A 523 0.48 -28.95 -11.38
C ASN A 523 1.01 -28.74 -9.89
N ILE A 524 1.45 -27.56 -9.38
CA ILE A 524 1.56 -27.28 -7.89
C ILE A 524 0.93 -25.88 -7.44
N PHE A 525 -0.21 -25.87 -6.67
CA PHE A 525 -1.20 -24.88 -6.07
C PHE A 525 -2.56 -25.52 -5.61
N LYS A 526 -3.00 -25.54 -4.33
CA LYS A 526 -4.39 -25.93 -3.87
C LYS A 526 -4.71 -25.13 -2.57
N ARG A 527 -5.92 -24.93 -2.03
CA ARG A 527 -6.08 -24.14 -0.76
C ARG A 527 -5.45 -24.80 0.42
N LEU A 528 -4.97 -24.03 1.38
CA LEU A 528 -3.70 -24.41 2.02
C LEU A 528 -3.61 -23.98 3.52
N ASN A 529 -3.65 -24.83 4.56
CA ASN A 529 -4.34 -24.43 5.83
C ASN A 529 -3.68 -23.63 7.00
N SER A 530 -4.37 -23.33 8.13
CA SER A 530 -3.89 -22.36 9.19
C SER A 530 -2.66 -22.82 9.94
N ASP A 531 -2.33 -24.04 9.62
CA ASP A 531 -1.53 -25.04 10.25
C ASP A 531 -0.69 -25.77 9.20
N GLY A 532 -0.79 -25.44 7.90
CA GLY A 532 -0.10 -26.18 6.85
C GLY A 532 -0.78 -27.38 6.20
N SER A 533 -1.69 -28.11 6.83
CA SER A 533 -2.27 -29.38 6.31
C SER A 533 -2.97 -29.28 4.94
N ILE A 534 -3.65 -30.38 4.48
CA ILE A 534 -4.31 -30.79 3.17
C ILE A 534 -5.89 -30.71 3.04
N ASP A 535 -6.52 -29.95 2.09
CA ASP A 535 -7.97 -29.56 1.94
C ASP A 535 -8.61 -30.37 0.83
N SER A 536 -9.87 -30.74 0.92
CA SER A 536 -10.55 -31.45 -0.18
C SER A 536 -11.79 -30.74 -0.72
N SER A 537 -12.13 -29.56 -0.20
CA SER A 537 -13.45 -28.90 -0.35
C SER A 537 -13.55 -27.83 -1.45
N PHE A 538 -12.96 -28.05 -2.63
CA PHE A 538 -13.00 -27.13 -3.80
C PHE A 538 -12.89 -27.92 -5.11
N ASN A 539 -13.70 -27.61 -6.14
CA ASN A 539 -14.20 -28.65 -7.08
C ASN A 539 -14.20 -28.36 -8.62
N TYR A 540 -13.86 -29.28 -9.57
CA TYR A 540 -12.52 -29.89 -9.80
C TYR A 540 -12.15 -30.55 -11.21
N THR A 541 -11.74 -29.84 -12.30
CA THR A 541 -11.56 -30.39 -13.71
C THR A 541 -10.33 -30.23 -14.73
N ILE A 542 -9.29 -29.34 -14.72
CA ILE A 542 -8.37 -29.09 -15.93
C ILE A 542 -6.78 -29.01 -15.77
N ILE A 543 -6.01 -28.25 -16.62
CA ILE A 543 -4.50 -28.19 -16.81
C ILE A 543 -3.97 -26.79 -17.30
N THR A 544 -2.83 -26.24 -16.82
CA THR A 544 -2.21 -24.91 -17.19
C THR A 544 -0.69 -24.85 -17.46
N GLU A 545 -0.12 -23.63 -17.57
CA GLU A 545 1.26 -23.35 -18.03
C GLU A 545 2.11 -22.45 -17.09
N THR A 546 1.65 -21.26 -16.63
CA THR A 546 2.44 -20.33 -15.76
C THR A 546 1.73 -19.78 -14.51
N ILE A 547 1.01 -18.64 -14.60
CA ILE A 547 0.49 -17.61 -13.64
C ILE A 547 -0.12 -16.52 -14.54
N ASN A 548 -0.38 -15.25 -14.17
CA ASN A 548 0.43 -14.53 -13.22
C ASN A 548 -0.16 -13.53 -12.15
N ALA A 549 -1.46 -13.25 -11.83
CA ALA A 549 -1.96 -12.54 -10.58
C ALA A 549 -3.49 -12.56 -10.21
N ILE A 550 -4.00 -11.54 -9.45
CA ILE A 550 -5.19 -11.47 -8.53
C ILE A 550 -5.72 -10.04 -8.23
N ALA A 551 -6.90 -9.87 -7.59
CA ALA A 551 -7.27 -8.90 -6.52
C ALA A 551 -8.81 -8.86 -6.24
N VAL A 552 -9.33 -8.28 -5.13
CA VAL A 552 -10.46 -8.65 -4.23
C VAL A 552 -11.69 -7.65 -4.05
N GLN A 553 -12.98 -8.05 -4.11
CA GLN A 553 -14.27 -7.25 -4.14
C GLN A 553 -15.43 -7.77 -3.21
N PRO A 554 -16.50 -7.02 -2.80
CA PRO A 554 -17.35 -7.24 -1.59
C PRO A 554 -18.25 -8.45 -1.24
N ASP A 555 -18.55 -9.44 -2.08
CA ASP A 555 -19.72 -10.33 -1.86
C ASP A 555 -19.47 -11.83 -1.50
N GLY A 556 -19.28 -12.77 -2.44
CA GLY A 556 -19.41 -14.23 -2.12
C GLY A 556 -18.75 -15.36 -2.94
N LYS A 557 -18.11 -15.29 -4.12
CA LYS A 557 -17.94 -14.29 -5.18
C LYS A 557 -16.55 -13.67 -5.64
N ILE A 558 -15.45 -14.45 -5.84
CA ILE A 558 -13.95 -14.26 -6.11
C ILE A 558 -13.47 -13.74 -7.54
N LEU A 559 -12.23 -13.97 -8.08
CA LEU A 559 -11.83 -13.58 -9.49
C LEU A 559 -10.33 -13.86 -9.89
N ILE A 560 -9.91 -14.14 -11.17
CA ILE A 560 -8.51 -14.58 -11.58
C ILE A 560 -7.54 -13.63 -12.33
N SER A 561 -6.39 -14.17 -12.77
CA SER A 561 -5.51 -13.81 -13.87
C SER A 561 -4.51 -14.98 -14.16
N GLY A 562 -4.42 -15.74 -15.28
CA GLY A 562 -3.24 -16.67 -15.46
C GLY A 562 -3.16 -17.91 -16.44
N LYS A 563 -2.09 -18.11 -17.29
CA LYS A 563 -1.74 -18.86 -18.57
C LYS A 563 -2.16 -20.34 -18.89
N PHE A 564 -2.92 -20.60 -19.98
CA PHE A 564 -3.53 -21.93 -20.26
C PHE A 564 -3.45 -22.49 -21.71
N PRO A 565 -3.60 -23.83 -21.82
CA PRO A 565 -4.04 -24.51 -23.02
C PRO A 565 -5.54 -24.35 -23.31
N THR A 566 -5.89 -24.84 -24.50
CA THR A 566 -7.24 -25.19 -24.99
C THR A 566 -8.09 -25.91 -23.92
N PHE A 567 -9.27 -25.36 -23.60
CA PHE A 567 -10.23 -25.95 -22.66
C PHE A 567 -11.67 -25.79 -23.19
N PHE A 568 -12.36 -26.86 -23.57
CA PHE A 568 -13.45 -26.76 -24.56
C PHE A 568 -14.70 -25.99 -24.08
N PRO A 569 -15.16 -24.91 -24.76
CA PRO A 569 -14.91 -24.67 -26.20
C PRO A 569 -13.69 -23.84 -26.68
N PHE A 570 -12.66 -23.64 -25.84
CA PHE A 570 -11.55 -22.70 -26.12
C PHE A 570 -10.36 -23.17 -26.95
N PRO A 571 -9.72 -22.24 -27.68
CA PRO A 571 -8.28 -22.30 -28.01
C PRO A 571 -7.35 -22.16 -26.78
N SER A 572 -6.04 -22.34 -26.96
CA SER A 572 -5.01 -21.94 -25.99
C SER A 572 -4.66 -20.48 -26.18
N ALA A 573 -4.39 -19.82 -25.05
CA ALA A 573 -3.81 -18.50 -25.01
C ALA A 573 -3.57 -18.05 -23.55
N TYR A 574 -4.36 -17.09 -23.06
CA TYR A 574 -3.79 -15.89 -22.50
C TYR A 574 -4.64 -14.97 -21.48
N ARG A 575 -5.81 -15.35 -20.90
CA ARG A 575 -6.97 -14.59 -20.28
C ARG A 575 -7.31 -14.40 -18.74
N VAL A 576 -8.63 -14.36 -18.36
CA VAL A 576 -9.26 -14.46 -17.00
C VAL A 576 -10.66 -15.11 -16.84
N PHE A 577 -10.97 -15.83 -15.73
CA PHE A 577 -12.27 -16.46 -15.27
C PHE A 577 -13.10 -15.62 -14.28
N ARG A 578 -14.19 -16.21 -13.70
CA ARG A 578 -14.80 -15.92 -12.37
C ARG A 578 -15.51 -17.12 -11.59
N LEU A 579 -14.83 -18.14 -10.96
CA LEU A 579 -15.33 -19.49 -10.44
C LEU A 579 -16.11 -19.60 -9.09
N ASN A 580 -16.87 -20.67 -8.93
CA ASN A 580 -17.82 -20.90 -7.85
C ASN A 580 -17.28 -20.84 -6.42
N ALA A 581 -18.25 -20.93 -5.51
CA ALA A 581 -18.04 -21.13 -4.11
C ALA A 581 -18.38 -22.57 -3.66
N ASP A 582 -18.53 -23.52 -4.57
CA ASP A 582 -17.83 -24.81 -4.41
C ASP A 582 -16.59 -24.88 -5.33
N GLY A 583 -16.16 -23.74 -5.89
CA GLY A 583 -14.99 -23.62 -6.77
C GLY A 583 -15.31 -23.91 -8.24
N THR A 584 -16.47 -24.45 -8.58
CA THR A 584 -16.85 -24.87 -9.94
C THR A 584 -16.89 -23.81 -11.04
N VAL A 585 -16.87 -24.33 -12.26
CA VAL A 585 -17.21 -23.66 -13.52
C VAL A 585 -18.77 -23.61 -13.67
N ASP A 586 -19.39 -23.21 -14.79
CA ASP A 586 -20.86 -23.33 -15.03
C ASP A 586 -21.30 -23.26 -16.53
N SER A 587 -21.70 -22.09 -17.04
CA SER A 587 -22.36 -21.81 -18.33
C SER A 587 -22.36 -20.30 -18.71
N THR A 588 -22.12 -19.37 -17.77
CA THR A 588 -22.60 -17.97 -17.87
C THR A 588 -21.64 -16.90 -18.47
N PHE A 589 -20.72 -16.30 -17.70
CA PHE A 589 -19.93 -15.07 -17.98
C PHE A 589 -19.30 -15.07 -19.43
N ASP A 590 -19.53 -13.98 -20.20
CA ASP A 590 -19.03 -13.62 -21.55
C ASP A 590 -18.32 -12.24 -21.52
N ALA A 591 -17.11 -12.10 -22.02
CA ALA A 591 -15.94 -12.62 -21.34
C ALA A 591 -14.59 -12.37 -22.03
N ASN A 592 -14.47 -12.29 -23.34
CA ASN A 592 -14.62 -13.48 -24.18
C ASN A 592 -13.50 -13.56 -25.19
N SER A 593 -12.28 -13.32 -24.75
CA SER A 593 -11.51 -12.36 -25.50
C SER A 593 -10.35 -12.97 -26.34
N LYS A 594 -10.23 -12.88 -27.68
CA LYS A 594 -9.02 -13.20 -28.53
C LYS A 594 -7.68 -12.49 -28.08
N GLY A 595 -6.50 -12.66 -28.72
CA GLY A 595 -5.15 -12.14 -28.25
C GLY A 595 -3.86 -13.00 -28.50
N ASN A 596 -2.73 -12.77 -27.77
CA ASN A 596 -1.31 -13.25 -28.02
C ASN A 596 -0.12 -12.84 -27.05
N SER A 597 0.43 -13.73 -26.19
CA SER A 597 1.70 -13.63 -25.34
C SER A 597 1.73 -12.65 -24.12
N SER A 598 2.67 -12.76 -23.11
CA SER A 598 2.54 -12.45 -21.61
C SER A 598 3.47 -11.37 -20.83
N ILE A 599 3.44 -11.00 -19.49
CA ILE A 599 2.47 -10.22 -18.59
C ILE A 599 3.02 -9.57 -17.18
N ASN A 600 2.35 -8.68 -16.33
CA ASN A 600 2.90 -8.01 -15.04
C ASN A 600 2.21 -7.51 -13.61
N ASN A 601 1.20 -6.61 -13.25
CA ASN A 601 0.76 -6.41 -11.77
C ASN A 601 -0.54 -5.60 -11.24
N ILE A 602 -1.12 -5.76 -9.97
CA ILE A 602 -2.20 -4.88 -9.27
C ILE A 602 -2.46 -4.75 -7.70
N THR A 603 -3.55 -3.98 -7.28
CA THR A 603 -4.52 -3.94 -6.09
C THR A 603 -5.79 -2.99 -6.32
N ILE A 604 -6.53 -2.43 -5.33
CA ILE A 604 -8.03 -2.15 -5.33
C ILE A 604 -8.63 -1.16 -4.28
N GLN A 605 -9.97 -0.93 -4.35
CA GLN A 605 -10.97 -0.44 -3.34
C GLN A 605 -12.17 -1.42 -2.95
N PRO A 606 -13.49 -1.07 -2.92
CA PRO A 606 -14.65 -2.04 -2.99
C PRO A 606 -15.82 -2.09 -4.07
N ASP A 607 -15.86 -1.59 -5.34
CA ASP A 607 -16.93 -1.97 -6.35
C ASP A 607 -16.53 -2.21 -7.83
N GLY A 608 -17.21 -3.21 -8.37
CA GLY A 608 -16.92 -4.12 -9.45
C GLY A 608 -16.65 -3.63 -10.83
N LYS A 609 -16.64 -2.33 -11.00
CA LYS A 609 -16.24 -1.64 -12.21
C LYS A 609 -14.73 -1.70 -12.22
N ILE A 610 -14.23 -2.93 -12.31
CA ILE A 610 -12.88 -3.35 -11.93
C ILE A 610 -11.87 -2.96 -12.99
N VAL A 611 -10.59 -2.88 -12.61
CA VAL A 611 -9.47 -2.97 -13.57
C VAL A 611 -8.19 -3.72 -13.18
N LEU A 612 -7.19 -3.77 -14.06
CA LEU A 612 -6.95 -4.89 -14.96
C LEU A 612 -5.70 -4.69 -15.84
N SER A 613 -4.71 -5.62 -16.03
CA SER A 613 -3.54 -5.74 -16.99
C SER A 613 -2.14 -6.34 -16.35
N GLY A 614 -0.98 -6.98 -16.80
CA GLY A 614 -0.34 -7.80 -17.96
C GLY A 614 0.82 -7.30 -18.99
N GLU A 615 0.68 -7.05 -20.33
CA GLU A 615 1.49 -6.15 -21.30
C GLU A 615 0.84 -5.37 -22.59
N PHE A 616 0.36 -5.83 -23.81
CA PHE A 616 -0.84 -5.27 -24.63
C PHE A 616 -0.63 -4.78 -26.08
N THR A 617 -0.39 -5.62 -27.07
CA THR A 617 -1.07 -5.54 -28.39
C THR A 617 -2.63 -5.56 -28.36
N THR A 618 -3.25 -6.30 -29.27
CA THR A 618 -4.68 -6.75 -29.42
C THR A 618 -5.79 -6.33 -28.41
N TYR A 619 -6.97 -5.88 -28.89
CA TYR A 619 -8.18 -5.73 -28.04
C TYR A 619 -9.65 -6.04 -28.58
N ASN A 620 -9.89 -6.55 -29.81
CA ASN A 620 -10.92 -7.61 -30.14
C ASN A 620 -10.68 -8.34 -31.50
N ASP A 621 -9.41 -8.58 -31.88
CA ASP A 621 -8.86 -9.03 -33.19
C ASP A 621 -9.20 -8.21 -34.49
N THR A 622 -8.17 -7.86 -35.28
CA THR A 622 -7.98 -6.71 -36.23
C THR A 622 -7.98 -5.25 -35.69
N ALA A 623 -6.83 -4.80 -35.15
CA ALA A 623 -6.44 -3.41 -34.79
C ALA A 623 -7.11 -2.66 -33.59
N ALA A 624 -6.94 -3.16 -32.35
CA ALA A 624 -7.34 -2.61 -31.04
C ALA A 624 -6.20 -2.64 -29.98
N VAL A 625 -6.21 -1.57 -29.16
CA VAL A 625 -4.93 0.01 -27.08
C VAL A 625 -5.22 -0.04 -25.50
N ARG A 626 -4.23 -0.49 -24.71
CA ARG A 626 -4.10 -0.56 -23.24
C ARG A 626 -5.31 -0.73 -22.32
N MET A 627 -6.07 -1.81 -22.45
CA MET A 627 -7.19 -2.12 -21.54
C MET A 627 -8.19 -0.96 -21.52
N VAL A 628 -9.28 -1.01 -20.75
CA VAL A 628 -10.52 -0.25 -20.99
C VAL A 628 -11.46 -0.23 -19.73
N ARG A 629 -12.48 0.67 -19.59
CA ARG A 629 -13.54 0.72 -18.51
C ARG A 629 -14.65 -0.26 -18.74
N LEU A 630 -15.16 -0.82 -17.67
CA LEU A 630 -16.20 -1.81 -17.55
C LEU A 630 -17.21 -1.34 -16.46
N GLU A 631 -18.54 -1.39 -16.68
CA GLU A 631 -19.56 -1.40 -15.61
C GLU A 631 -19.35 -2.75 -14.86
N ALA A 632 -20.35 -3.59 -14.59
CA ALA A 632 -20.08 -4.91 -14.01
C ALA A 632 -21.09 -6.00 -14.39
N ASN A 633 -21.46 -6.14 -15.69
CA ASN A 633 -22.07 -7.39 -16.17
C ASN A 633 -21.80 -7.93 -17.59
N GLY A 634 -21.40 -7.22 -18.66
CA GLY A 634 -21.16 -7.83 -20.00
C GLY A 634 -19.72 -7.94 -20.59
N ALA A 635 -19.38 -7.32 -21.72
CA ALA A 635 -18.14 -7.64 -22.42
C ALA A 635 -17.32 -6.50 -23.09
N ILE A 636 -17.59 -5.19 -22.87
CA ILE A 636 -17.07 -3.94 -23.52
C ILE A 636 -17.83 -2.68 -22.98
N ASP A 637 -17.51 -1.41 -23.28
CA ASP A 637 -18.08 -0.24 -22.56
C ASP A 637 -17.83 1.16 -23.29
N ALA A 638 -18.66 2.22 -23.38
CA ALA A 638 -18.36 3.45 -24.21
C ALA A 638 -17.80 4.77 -23.58
N SER A 639 -18.61 5.61 -22.93
CA SER A 639 -18.41 7.07 -22.72
C SER A 639 -17.45 7.50 -21.58
N PHE A 640 -16.18 7.10 -21.70
CA PHE A 640 -14.97 7.57 -20.98
C PHE A 640 -13.75 7.05 -21.82
N ASN A 641 -12.57 7.71 -21.98
CA ASN A 641 -11.41 7.10 -22.69
C ASN A 641 -10.08 7.91 -22.73
N VAL A 642 -9.03 7.33 -22.13
CA VAL A 642 -7.69 7.13 -22.69
C VAL A 642 -7.21 8.03 -23.83
N GLY A 643 -7.05 7.41 -25.00
CA GLY A 643 -6.57 7.91 -26.29
C GLY A 643 -5.26 7.24 -26.75
N LEU A 644 -4.30 8.01 -27.27
CA LEU A 644 -3.08 7.48 -27.89
C LEU A 644 -2.18 6.61 -26.98
N GLY A 645 -1.45 7.10 -25.99
CA GLY A 645 -0.59 6.34 -25.07
C GLY A 645 0.96 6.40 -25.23
N PHE A 646 1.70 5.31 -25.49
CA PHE A 646 2.63 4.65 -24.53
C PHE A 646 3.91 3.94 -25.19
N ASN A 647 4.94 3.42 -24.45
CA ASN A 647 6.40 3.02 -24.72
C ASN A 647 7.07 1.66 -24.16
N SER A 648 7.34 1.37 -22.84
CA SER A 648 7.86 0.05 -22.27
C SER A 648 6.90 -0.99 -21.55
N THR A 649 6.57 -0.94 -20.22
CA THR A 649 5.47 -1.76 -19.45
C THR A 649 3.98 -1.17 -18.87
N PRO A 650 3.33 -0.35 -17.82
CA PRO A 650 3.46 0.78 -16.68
C PRO A 650 2.99 0.67 -15.13
N ASN A 651 3.76 0.89 -13.94
CA ASN A 651 4.10 0.21 -12.49
C ASN A 651 3.40 -0.47 -11.17
N SER A 652 2.44 -0.01 -10.30
CA SER A 652 1.53 -0.81 -9.35
C SER A 652 1.11 -0.21 -7.94
N ILE A 653 0.12 -0.78 -7.16
CA ILE A 653 -1.28 -0.26 -6.90
C ILE A 653 -1.97 -0.09 -5.49
N VAL A 654 -2.90 0.91 -5.27
CA VAL A 654 -4.27 0.85 -4.53
C VAL A 654 -5.58 1.69 -4.95
N LEU A 655 -5.97 2.90 -4.42
CA LEU A 655 -7.35 3.33 -3.89
C LEU A 655 -7.88 4.85 -4.09
N GLN A 656 -9.15 5.24 -4.51
CA GLN A 656 -9.79 6.65 -4.48
C GLN A 656 -11.33 6.72 -4.29
N THR A 657 -11.84 7.60 -3.41
CA THR A 657 -13.26 7.77 -3.02
C THR A 657 -14.23 8.62 -3.89
N ASP A 658 -13.82 9.44 -4.87
CA ASP A 658 -14.70 10.42 -5.53
C ASP A 658 -15.09 10.12 -7.00
N GLY A 659 -14.33 9.25 -7.68
CA GLY A 659 -14.38 9.19 -9.15
C GLY A 659 -13.15 9.70 -9.89
N LYS A 660 -11.93 9.53 -9.35
CA LYS A 660 -10.66 9.81 -10.06
C LYS A 660 -9.65 8.66 -9.85
N ILE A 661 -8.72 8.38 -10.77
CA ILE A 661 -7.80 7.21 -10.66
C ILE A 661 -6.43 7.75 -10.74
N VAL A 662 -5.60 7.28 -9.82
CA VAL A 662 -4.17 7.49 -9.76
C VAL A 662 -3.51 6.23 -10.29
N ALA A 663 -2.26 6.29 -10.80
CA ALA A 663 -1.57 5.12 -11.35
C ALA A 663 -0.11 5.36 -11.80
N SER A 664 0.89 4.55 -11.45
CA SER A 664 2.35 4.85 -11.62
C SER A 664 3.27 3.73 -12.09
N GLY A 665 4.47 4.02 -12.63
CA GLY A 665 4.89 3.89 -14.05
C GLY A 665 6.29 3.37 -14.46
N PHE A 666 6.81 3.75 -15.64
CA PHE A 666 8.08 3.33 -16.34
C PHE A 666 8.02 3.82 -17.79
N PHE A 667 7.83 5.11 -17.94
CA PHE A 667 7.15 5.66 -19.08
C PHE A 667 7.50 7.05 -19.63
N SER A 668 7.82 7.23 -20.92
CA SER A 668 8.20 8.53 -21.51
C SER A 668 7.14 9.60 -21.68
N SER A 669 5.84 9.30 -21.95
CA SER A 669 4.71 10.28 -22.04
C SER A 669 3.38 9.58 -22.54
N PHE A 670 2.12 10.01 -22.22
CA PHE A 670 0.79 9.31 -22.48
C PHE A 670 -0.33 9.85 -23.49
N ASN A 671 -0.46 9.58 -24.81
CA ASN A 671 -1.22 10.28 -25.91
C ASN A 671 -0.63 11.36 -26.90
N ASN A 672 0.67 11.51 -27.09
CA ASN A 672 1.36 12.49 -27.98
C ASN A 672 1.66 13.94 -27.51
N THR A 673 0.99 14.56 -26.54
CA THR A 673 1.52 15.74 -25.79
C THR A 673 2.92 15.46 -25.17
N SER A 674 3.55 16.33 -24.37
CA SER A 674 4.64 15.94 -23.46
C SER A 674 4.20 16.17 -22.04
N VAL A 675 4.66 15.32 -21.17
CA VAL A 675 4.71 15.57 -19.75
C VAL A 675 6.22 15.39 -19.35
N ASN A 676 6.68 15.40 -18.08
CA ASN A 676 8.09 15.02 -17.72
C ASN A 676 8.62 13.66 -17.01
N GLN A 677 8.18 12.45 -16.48
CA GLN A 677 7.26 11.24 -16.33
C GLN A 677 6.36 10.73 -15.04
N LEU A 678 5.22 11.35 -14.54
CA LEU A 678 4.05 10.91 -13.61
C LEU A 678 2.64 11.61 -13.79
N VAL A 679 1.40 11.05 -13.65
CA VAL A 679 0.24 11.41 -14.56
C VAL A 679 -1.31 11.79 -14.19
N ARG A 680 -1.85 12.61 -13.20
CA ARG A 680 -3.36 12.82 -12.87
C ARG A 680 -4.46 12.83 -13.93
N LEU A 681 -5.47 11.95 -13.69
CA LEU A 681 -6.70 11.72 -14.45
C LEU A 681 -8.08 11.56 -13.72
N ASN A 682 -9.15 11.98 -14.41
CA ASN A 682 -10.58 11.94 -14.01
C ASN A 682 -11.30 10.59 -14.15
N SER A 683 -12.59 10.57 -13.78
CA SER A 683 -13.65 9.89 -14.55
C SER A 683 -13.80 10.45 -15.99
N ASN A 684 -14.87 11.12 -16.43
CA ASN A 684 -15.70 10.96 -17.66
C ASN A 684 -15.30 10.99 -19.19
N GLY A 685 -14.11 11.04 -19.79
CA GLY A 685 -12.74 11.03 -19.31
C GLY A 685 -11.62 11.16 -20.34
N THR A 686 -10.59 12.01 -20.16
CA THR A 686 -10.66 13.50 -20.21
C THR A 686 -9.37 14.36 -20.06
N ILE A 687 -9.51 15.61 -20.53
CA ILE A 687 -8.76 16.90 -20.63
C ILE A 687 -8.98 18.11 -19.66
N ASP A 688 -8.54 18.16 -18.38
CA ASP A 688 -8.66 19.37 -17.51
C ASP A 688 -7.88 19.31 -16.16
N THR A 689 -6.60 19.56 -16.19
CA THR A 689 -6.02 20.75 -15.52
C THR A 689 -6.31 21.21 -14.06
N THR A 690 -6.95 20.48 -13.12
CA THR A 690 -7.22 20.98 -11.72
C THR A 690 -6.44 20.41 -10.50
N PHE A 691 -5.38 19.61 -10.66
CA PHE A 691 -4.39 19.24 -9.61
C PHE A 691 -3.06 19.67 -10.17
N ASN A 692 -2.51 20.81 -9.74
CA ASN A 692 -1.69 21.65 -10.63
C ASN A 692 -0.35 22.19 -10.04
N ILE A 693 0.53 22.74 -10.93
CA ILE A 693 1.71 23.68 -10.82
C ILE A 693 2.24 24.11 -12.27
N GLY A 694 3.49 24.64 -12.55
CA GLY A 694 4.16 25.10 -13.86
C GLY A 694 5.27 24.39 -14.84
N SER A 695 6.06 23.28 -14.64
CA SER A 695 7.14 22.66 -15.54
C SER A 695 7.76 21.16 -15.54
N GLY A 696 7.89 20.26 -14.50
CA GLY A 696 8.80 19.04 -14.42
C GLY A 696 8.58 17.77 -13.45
N PRO A 697 9.22 17.26 -12.26
CA PRO A 697 10.10 17.57 -11.02
C PRO A 697 11.52 17.01 -11.01
N SER A 698 12.49 17.52 -10.23
CA SER A 698 13.82 16.88 -10.10
C SER A 698 13.78 15.39 -9.74
N SER A 699 14.45 14.57 -10.57
CA SER A 699 14.65 13.07 -10.63
C SER A 699 12.74 10.93 -11.60
N SER A 700 12.86 9.53 -11.48
CA SER A 700 11.99 8.29 -11.52
C SER A 700 11.22 7.92 -10.20
N ILE A 701 10.36 6.88 -10.06
CA ILE A 701 9.38 6.61 -8.92
C ILE A 701 9.37 5.19 -8.34
N TYR A 702 8.78 4.90 -7.14
CA TYR A 702 8.09 3.62 -6.75
C TYR A 702 6.74 3.62 -5.93
N THR A 703 5.84 4.62 -5.86
CA THR A 703 4.66 4.49 -4.92
C THR A 703 3.39 5.29 -5.17
N LEU A 704 2.22 4.86 -4.65
CA LEU A 704 0.91 5.53 -4.55
C LEU A 704 -0.18 4.84 -3.65
N ALA A 705 -0.58 5.35 -2.46
CA ALA A 705 -1.85 4.98 -1.75
C ALA A 705 -2.50 6.14 -0.97
N LEU A 706 -3.31 5.82 0.06
CA LEU A 706 -4.38 6.69 0.49
C LEU A 706 -4.77 6.54 1.97
N GLN A 707 -4.89 7.67 2.69
CA GLN A 707 -5.65 7.82 3.93
C GLN A 707 -7.16 8.04 3.68
N PRO A 708 -8.03 7.74 4.66
CA PRO A 708 -9.46 8.03 4.57
C PRO A 708 -9.84 9.51 4.36
N ASP A 709 -8.94 10.48 4.60
CA ASP A 709 -9.22 11.93 4.52
C ASP A 709 -8.98 12.55 3.13
N GLY A 710 -8.60 11.74 2.13
CA GLY A 710 -8.22 12.24 0.81
C GLY A 710 -6.79 12.78 0.73
N LYS A 711 -5.95 12.54 1.75
CA LYS A 711 -4.48 12.69 1.74
C LYS A 711 -3.77 11.34 1.78
N ILE A 712 -2.52 11.33 1.34
CA ILE A 712 -2.13 10.39 0.28
C ILE A 712 -0.61 10.16 0.22
N LEU A 713 -0.06 8.95 0.39
CA LEU A 713 1.35 8.66 0.13
C LEU A 713 1.57 8.23 -1.35
N VAL A 714 2.80 8.40 -1.86
CA VAL A 714 3.09 8.75 -3.27
C VAL A 714 4.49 8.20 -3.66
N GLY A 715 5.06 8.39 -4.86
CA GLY A 715 6.43 7.94 -5.20
C GLY A 715 7.29 8.85 -6.11
N GLY A 716 8.62 8.65 -6.08
CA GLY A 716 9.67 9.47 -6.69
C GLY A 716 11.06 9.24 -6.07
N LEU A 717 12.14 9.37 -6.85
CA LEU A 717 13.55 9.35 -6.47
C LEU A 717 14.12 10.78 -6.51
N PHE A 718 13.33 11.80 -6.12
CA PHE A 718 13.54 13.25 -6.31
C PHE A 718 14.64 13.97 -5.47
N THR A 719 15.07 15.16 -5.90
CA THR A 719 15.79 16.13 -5.02
C THR A 719 15.29 17.59 -5.01
N THR A 720 14.50 18.07 -5.96
CA THR A 720 13.88 19.42 -5.91
C THR A 720 12.48 19.50 -6.58
N PHE A 721 11.51 20.12 -5.88
CA PHE A 721 10.07 20.16 -6.23
C PHE A 721 9.84 20.87 -7.57
N ASN A 722 8.69 21.53 -7.67
CA ASN A 722 8.55 22.98 -7.62
C ASN A 722 9.71 23.67 -6.88
N ALA A 723 10.94 23.38 -7.30
CA ALA A 723 12.25 23.65 -6.71
C ALA A 723 12.49 23.31 -5.22
N GLN A 724 11.49 23.05 -4.37
CA GLN A 724 11.71 22.73 -2.96
C GLN A 724 12.59 21.51 -2.79
N THR A 725 13.68 21.67 -2.06
CA THR A 725 14.24 20.59 -1.29
C THR A 725 13.36 20.46 -0.06
N LYS A 726 12.62 19.35 0.12
CA LYS A 726 12.21 18.99 1.48
C LYS A 726 13.31 18.28 2.27
N TYR A 727 14.52 18.05 1.65
CA TYR A 727 15.78 17.23 1.88
C TYR A 727 16.21 15.69 1.50
N PHE A 728 15.68 14.44 1.15
CA PHE A 728 14.56 13.39 0.78
C PHE A 728 13.15 12.92 1.57
N ILE A 729 11.84 13.43 1.38
CA ILE A 729 10.44 13.29 2.08
C ILE A 729 9.43 14.52 2.44
N VAL A 730 8.02 14.41 2.38
CA VAL A 730 6.78 15.23 2.87
C VAL A 730 5.30 14.90 2.25
N ARG A 731 4.12 15.64 2.29
CA ARG A 731 2.67 15.19 1.96
C ARG A 731 1.83 15.86 0.83
N LEU A 732 0.74 15.21 0.31
CA LEU A 732 -0.24 15.70 -0.72
C LEU A 732 -1.69 15.91 -0.22
N ASN A 733 -2.36 16.96 -0.73
CA ASN A 733 -3.77 17.34 -0.52
C ASN A 733 -4.76 16.84 -1.62
N GLY A 734 -6.08 17.08 -1.45
CA GLY A 734 -7.17 16.82 -2.42
C GLY A 734 -7.03 17.46 -3.83
N ASN A 735 -6.19 18.48 -3.95
CA ASN A 735 -5.77 19.11 -5.21
C ASN A 735 -4.26 18.96 -5.47
N GLY A 736 -3.56 18.27 -4.55
CA GLY A 736 -2.14 17.94 -4.58
C GLY A 736 -1.19 19.08 -4.90
N SER A 737 -1.55 20.27 -4.44
CA SER A 737 -0.54 21.00 -3.69
C SER A 737 0.07 20.09 -2.61
N ILE A 738 1.24 20.49 -2.16
CA ILE A 738 1.77 19.98 -0.91
C ILE A 738 0.73 20.17 0.20
N ASP A 739 0.61 19.17 1.05
CA ASP A 739 0.28 19.41 2.45
C ASP A 739 1.57 19.58 3.26
N ASN A 740 1.80 20.81 3.73
CA ASN A 740 2.94 21.15 4.56
C ASN A 740 2.64 21.00 6.07
N SER A 741 1.44 20.57 6.49
CA SER A 741 1.15 20.18 7.90
C SER A 741 1.89 18.92 8.34
N PHE A 742 2.75 18.44 7.45
CA PHE A 742 3.21 17.10 7.39
C PHE A 742 4.71 17.16 7.18
N ASN A 743 5.43 16.63 8.13
CA ASN A 743 6.75 17.13 8.43
C ASN A 743 7.61 16.05 9.05
N THR A 744 8.89 16.21 8.82
CA THR A 744 9.84 15.12 8.94
C THR A 744 11.09 15.70 9.56
N VAL A 745 10.94 16.30 10.74
CA VAL A 745 11.94 17.26 11.22
C VAL A 745 13.20 16.55 11.71
N GLY A 746 14.32 16.96 11.13
CA GLY A 746 15.60 16.24 11.15
C GLY A 746 15.65 15.08 10.14
N GLY A 747 14.48 14.58 9.73
CA GLY A 747 14.11 13.46 8.86
C GLY A 747 14.76 13.40 7.50
N GLY A 748 14.66 12.21 6.86
CA GLY A 748 14.78 11.61 5.49
C GLY A 748 16.03 10.95 4.70
N PRO A 749 15.79 10.24 3.58
CA PRO A 749 16.71 9.34 2.81
C PRO A 749 18.07 9.75 2.14
N ASN A 750 18.53 8.99 1.10
CA ASN A 750 19.42 9.41 -0.03
C ASN A 750 19.44 8.53 -1.34
N TYR A 751 19.63 7.17 -1.34
CA TYR A 751 19.32 6.23 -2.49
C TYR A 751 18.18 5.19 -2.16
N SER A 752 17.01 4.99 -2.88
CA SER A 752 15.98 3.86 -3.24
C SER A 752 14.70 3.07 -2.48
N VAL A 753 13.33 2.98 -2.69
CA VAL A 753 12.33 2.03 -1.92
C VAL A 753 11.09 1.42 -2.71
N ARG A 754 10.40 0.25 -2.37
CA ARG A 754 9.31 -0.56 -3.12
C ARG A 754 7.82 -0.67 -2.53
N LYS A 755 7.05 -1.82 -2.57
CA LYS A 755 5.56 -2.04 -2.23
C LYS A 755 5.15 -1.82 -0.77
N ILE A 756 3.83 -1.66 -0.57
CA ILE A 756 3.24 -0.96 0.58
C ILE A 756 1.68 -1.01 0.75
N ALA A 757 1.12 -0.37 1.81
CA ALA A 757 -0.31 -0.27 2.21
C ALA A 757 -0.62 0.75 3.38
N LEU A 758 -1.89 0.79 3.84
CA LEU A 758 -2.45 1.54 5.01
C LEU A 758 -2.37 0.75 6.34
N GLN A 759 -2.81 1.40 7.42
CA GLN A 759 -3.38 0.76 8.61
C GLN A 759 -4.82 1.23 8.88
N ALA A 760 -5.58 0.48 9.69
CA ALA A 760 -6.91 0.90 10.12
C ALA A 760 -6.92 2.13 11.07
N ASP A 761 -5.86 2.34 11.86
CA ASP A 761 -5.68 3.50 12.74
C ASP A 761 -5.16 4.75 11.99
N GLY A 762 -5.19 4.73 10.66
CA GLY A 762 -4.72 5.81 9.78
C GLY A 762 -3.21 5.98 9.74
N LYS A 763 -2.45 5.28 10.58
CA LYS A 763 -0.99 5.43 10.66
C LYS A 763 -0.31 4.76 9.47
N PRO A 764 0.72 5.38 8.88
CA PRO A 764 1.44 4.73 7.79
C PRO A 764 2.72 4.01 8.12
N VAL A 765 3.15 3.30 7.09
CA VAL A 765 4.00 2.14 7.18
C VAL A 765 4.83 2.01 5.89
N ILE A 766 6.17 2.14 5.88
CA ILE A 766 6.84 2.65 4.65
C ILE A 766 8.17 2.02 4.11
N GLY A 767 8.39 2.00 2.76
CA GLY A 767 8.48 0.82 1.83
C GLY A 767 9.76 -0.01 1.38
N GLY A 768 10.96 -0.03 2.01
CA GLY A 768 12.18 -0.64 1.37
C GLY A 768 13.51 -0.49 2.15
N LEU A 769 14.72 -0.65 1.57
CA LEU A 769 16.04 -0.88 2.24
C LEU A 769 16.90 0.30 2.85
N PHE A 770 16.31 1.27 3.52
CA PHE A 770 17.02 2.31 4.30
C PHE A 770 17.81 1.90 5.56
N VAL A 771 18.78 2.71 6.03
CA VAL A 771 19.51 2.51 7.34
C VAL A 771 19.44 3.69 8.32
N ASN A 772 18.54 4.65 8.14
CA ASN A 772 18.36 5.70 9.15
C ASN A 772 16.88 6.05 9.34
N TYR A 773 16.54 7.00 10.23
CA TYR A 773 15.25 7.74 10.33
C TYR A 773 15.33 8.80 11.47
N ASN A 774 15.13 10.09 11.16
CA ASN A 774 15.26 11.23 12.09
C ASN A 774 16.64 11.29 12.79
N GLY A 775 17.66 10.72 12.14
CA GLY A 775 19.03 10.55 12.60
C GLY A 775 19.30 9.20 13.30
N ILE A 776 18.26 8.44 13.64
CA ILE A 776 18.30 7.39 14.68
C ILE A 776 18.83 6.03 14.14
N GLY A 777 18.95 4.98 14.99
CA GLY A 777 19.68 3.71 14.76
C GLY A 777 18.98 2.31 14.80
N ARG A 778 17.80 2.04 14.20
CA ARG A 778 17.22 0.72 13.79
C ARG A 778 16.31 0.68 12.49
N ASN A 779 16.70 -0.06 11.42
CA ASN A 779 16.53 -0.05 9.90
C ASN A 779 15.29 0.48 9.13
N ARG A 780 15.29 0.40 7.80
CA ARG A 780 14.30 -0.22 6.86
C ARG A 780 12.78 -0.53 7.15
N LEU A 781 12.10 -0.11 8.24
CA LEU A 781 10.62 -0.26 8.50
C LEU A 781 10.12 1.09 9.14
N ALA A 782 9.70 2.16 8.44
CA ALA A 782 9.42 3.44 9.17
C ALA A 782 7.93 3.74 9.48
N ARG A 783 7.52 3.76 10.78
CA ARG A 783 6.20 4.31 11.15
C ARG A 783 6.22 5.80 11.05
N LEU A 784 5.13 6.28 10.52
CA LEU A 784 4.74 7.65 10.51
C LEU A 784 3.45 7.75 11.34
N ASN A 785 3.45 8.59 12.36
CA ASN A 785 2.23 8.94 13.08
C ASN A 785 1.42 9.90 12.22
N PRO A 786 0.09 9.70 12.10
CA PRO A 786 -0.83 10.69 11.60
C PRO A 786 -1.15 11.68 12.73
N VAL A 787 -1.57 12.90 12.39
CA VAL A 787 -2.12 13.82 13.37
C VAL A 787 -3.44 13.27 13.92
N VAL A 788 -3.43 12.96 15.22
CA VAL A 788 -4.65 13.01 16.04
C VAL A 788 -4.97 14.49 16.25
N LEU A 789 -6.19 14.90 15.90
CA LEU A 789 -6.69 16.29 15.88
C LEU A 789 -6.21 17.16 17.07
N GLY A 790 -5.07 17.80 16.88
CA GLY A 790 -4.39 18.68 17.84
C GLY A 790 -3.74 19.83 17.08
N ILE A 791 -3.93 21.04 17.58
CA ILE A 791 -3.48 22.27 16.91
C ILE A 791 -2.01 22.51 17.30
N GLU A 792 -1.14 22.78 16.33
CA GLU A 792 0.25 23.16 16.59
C GLU A 792 0.32 24.42 17.47
N GLU A 793 0.99 24.33 18.62
CA GLU A 793 1.37 25.48 19.42
C GLU A 793 2.77 25.99 19.04
N PHE A 794 2.98 27.28 19.28
CA PHE A 794 4.22 28.02 19.05
C PHE A 794 5.51 27.30 19.55
N PRO A 795 6.64 27.40 18.82
CA PRO A 795 7.94 26.91 19.30
C PRO A 795 8.35 27.55 20.63
N GLU A 796 8.99 26.78 21.52
CA GLU A 796 9.39 27.21 22.88
C GLU A 796 10.36 28.41 22.91
N SER A 797 10.96 28.79 21.78
CA SER A 797 11.84 29.95 21.62
C SER A 797 11.13 31.28 21.38
N SER A 798 9.82 31.27 21.11
CA SER A 798 9.05 32.47 20.78
C SER A 798 8.55 33.23 22.02
N LYS A 799 8.51 34.56 21.95
CA LYS A 799 7.82 35.39 22.98
C LYS A 799 6.31 35.25 22.78
N LYS A 800 5.59 34.80 23.82
CA LYS A 800 4.12 34.59 23.77
C LYS A 800 3.35 35.86 23.42
N VAL A 801 2.21 35.71 22.74
CA VAL A 801 1.21 36.78 22.61
C VAL A 801 0.62 37.09 24.00
N SER A 802 0.47 38.37 24.32
CA SER A 802 -0.18 38.84 25.55
C SER A 802 -1.64 39.19 25.28
N VAL A 803 -2.56 38.75 26.12
CA VAL A 803 -4.01 39.04 25.99
C VAL A 803 -4.61 39.36 27.35
N TYR A 804 -5.16 40.58 27.51
CA TYR A 804 -5.66 41.08 28.80
C TYR A 804 -6.67 42.24 28.62
N PRO A 805 -7.51 42.54 29.62
CA PRO A 805 -7.76 41.76 30.83
C PRO A 805 -8.54 40.47 30.53
N ASN A 806 -8.42 39.47 31.41
CA ASN A 806 -9.22 38.26 31.36
C ASN A 806 -9.62 37.88 32.80
N PRO A 807 -10.89 38.04 33.22
CA PRO A 807 -12.06 38.41 32.41
C PRO A 807 -11.98 39.79 31.74
N VAL A 808 -12.73 39.96 30.64
CA VAL A 808 -12.87 41.23 29.92
C VAL A 808 -14.30 41.75 30.04
N LYS A 809 -14.45 43.07 30.22
CA LYS A 809 -15.76 43.73 30.25
C LYS A 809 -16.17 44.31 28.90
N ASN A 810 -15.34 45.20 28.33
CA ASN A 810 -15.62 45.87 27.04
C ASN A 810 -14.48 45.73 26.04
N ILE A 811 -13.28 46.18 26.38
CA ILE A 811 -12.11 46.20 25.48
C ILE A 811 -11.09 45.13 25.91
N LEU A 812 -10.64 44.33 24.96
CA LEU A 812 -9.56 43.38 25.12
C LEU A 812 -8.31 43.87 24.37
N HIS A 813 -7.18 43.97 25.07
CA HIS A 813 -5.88 44.28 24.48
C HIS A 813 -5.20 42.96 24.07
N ILE A 814 -4.64 42.94 22.85
CA ILE A 814 -3.84 41.84 22.31
C ILE A 814 -2.51 42.44 21.84
N GLU A 815 -1.39 41.96 22.37
CA GLU A 815 -0.05 42.45 22.03
C GLU A 815 0.88 41.32 21.58
N TYR A 816 1.74 41.63 20.60
CA TYR A 816 2.79 40.74 20.13
C TYR A 816 4.05 41.53 19.76
N HIS A 817 5.19 40.84 19.69
CA HIS A 817 6.48 41.48 19.44
C HIS A 817 6.77 41.77 17.96
N THR A 818 6.04 41.12 17.05
CA THR A 818 5.96 41.44 15.61
C THR A 818 4.49 41.65 15.22
N SER A 819 4.15 41.71 13.93
CA SER A 819 2.80 42.04 13.49
C SER A 819 1.79 40.91 13.70
N ILE A 820 0.66 41.25 14.33
CA ILE A 820 -0.56 40.46 14.30
C ILE A 820 -1.17 40.66 12.90
N GLN A 821 -1.34 39.58 12.16
CA GLN A 821 -1.94 39.61 10.82
C GLN A 821 -3.47 39.71 10.92
N SER A 822 -4.06 38.79 11.70
CA SER A 822 -5.51 38.74 11.91
C SER A 822 -5.89 38.05 13.22
N ILE A 823 -7.13 38.26 13.64
CA ILE A 823 -7.76 37.59 14.77
C ILE A 823 -9.13 37.03 14.38
N ALA A 824 -9.53 35.93 15.02
CA ALA A 824 -10.89 35.42 14.96
C ALA A 824 -11.39 35.02 16.36
N VAL A 825 -12.59 35.47 16.73
CA VAL A 825 -13.26 35.13 18.00
C VAL A 825 -14.36 34.14 17.71
N PHE A 826 -14.46 33.11 18.54
CA PHE A 826 -15.46 32.05 18.47
C PHE A 826 -16.21 31.95 19.79
N ASP A 827 -17.51 31.66 19.75
CA ASP A 827 -18.28 31.30 20.94
C ASP A 827 -17.94 29.87 21.43
N PHE A 828 -18.58 29.44 22.52
CA PHE A 828 -18.35 28.12 23.11
C PHE A 828 -18.84 26.94 22.24
N LEU A 829 -19.60 27.20 21.17
CA LEU A 829 -20.03 26.22 20.16
C LEU A 829 -19.11 26.19 18.94
N GLY A 830 -18.08 27.04 18.90
CA GLY A 830 -17.16 27.15 17.77
C GLY A 830 -17.68 28.00 16.61
N LYS A 831 -18.79 28.72 16.78
CA LYS A 831 -19.27 29.68 15.77
C LYS A 831 -18.42 30.94 15.83
N MET A 832 -17.87 31.37 14.69
CA MET A 832 -17.13 32.62 14.58
C MET A 832 -18.07 33.81 14.79
N VAL A 833 -17.73 34.69 15.73
CA VAL A 833 -18.50 35.90 16.10
C VAL A 833 -17.79 37.21 15.74
N ILE A 834 -16.44 37.22 15.67
CA ILE A 834 -15.64 38.34 15.16
C ILE A 834 -14.54 37.79 14.27
N ASN A 835 -14.23 38.49 13.17
CA ASN A 835 -13.05 38.29 12.33
C ASN A 835 -12.48 39.67 11.97
N LYS A 836 -11.17 39.90 12.16
CA LYS A 836 -10.54 41.21 11.94
C LYS A 836 -9.09 41.06 11.50
N SER A 837 -8.74 41.61 10.34
CA SER A 837 -7.36 41.85 9.92
C SER A 837 -6.78 43.06 10.67
N VAL A 838 -5.49 43.02 11.01
CA VAL A 838 -4.87 43.96 11.96
C VAL A 838 -3.63 44.64 11.40
N ASN A 839 -2.64 43.86 10.97
CA ASN A 839 -1.32 44.32 10.49
C ASN A 839 -0.58 45.29 11.44
N ALA A 840 -0.70 45.07 12.76
CA ALA A 840 -0.06 45.87 13.80
C ALA A 840 0.39 44.99 14.98
N ASN A 841 1.33 45.48 15.79
CA ASN A 841 1.90 44.74 16.93
C ASN A 841 1.00 44.77 18.19
N GLN A 842 0.05 45.70 18.23
CA GLN A 842 -0.95 45.85 19.29
C GLN A 842 -2.34 45.99 18.67
N LEU A 843 -3.36 45.52 19.37
CA LEU A 843 -4.76 45.62 18.99
C LEU A 843 -5.63 45.87 20.22
N GLU A 844 -6.53 46.84 20.10
CA GLU A 844 -7.72 46.91 20.94
C GLU A 844 -8.90 46.27 20.19
N LEU A 845 -9.51 45.28 20.84
CA LEU A 845 -10.66 44.53 20.36
C LEU A 845 -11.88 44.88 21.21
N ASP A 846 -12.88 45.48 20.57
CA ASP A 846 -14.18 45.70 21.20
C ASP A 846 -14.96 44.38 21.28
N MET A 847 -15.30 44.00 22.50
CA MET A 847 -16.07 42.81 22.88
C MET A 847 -17.44 43.23 23.49
N SER A 848 -17.77 44.52 23.55
CA SER A 848 -18.98 45.04 24.21
C SER A 848 -20.28 44.55 23.58
N GLY A 849 -20.27 44.25 22.28
CA GLY A 849 -21.39 43.64 21.54
C GLY A 849 -21.52 42.12 21.69
N LEU A 850 -20.83 41.50 22.65
CA LEU A 850 -20.90 40.05 22.95
C LEU A 850 -21.49 39.79 24.35
N ASP A 851 -22.33 38.76 24.43
CA ASP A 851 -22.97 38.29 25.67
C ASP A 851 -21.95 37.84 26.73
N SER A 852 -22.35 37.85 28.00
CA SER A 852 -21.55 37.40 29.15
C SER A 852 -21.31 35.89 29.11
N ALA A 853 -20.24 35.47 28.41
CA ALA A 853 -19.98 34.08 28.09
C ALA A 853 -18.49 33.74 27.97
N LEU A 854 -18.22 32.47 27.67
CA LEU A 854 -16.89 31.96 27.33
C LEU A 854 -16.63 32.06 25.82
N TYR A 855 -15.51 32.70 25.46
CA TYR A 855 -15.05 32.82 24.07
C TYR A 855 -13.65 32.24 23.88
N PHE A 856 -13.37 31.79 22.66
CA PHE A 856 -12.05 31.37 22.20
C PHE A 856 -11.55 32.37 21.15
N ILE A 857 -10.34 32.90 21.34
CA ILE A 857 -9.72 33.86 20.41
C ILE A 857 -8.51 33.23 19.76
N LYS A 858 -8.55 33.11 18.43
CA LYS A 858 -7.42 32.73 17.58
C LYS A 858 -6.68 33.99 17.15
N VAL A 859 -5.40 34.09 17.46
CA VAL A 859 -4.49 35.14 17.01
C VAL A 859 -3.53 34.55 15.99
N ILE A 860 -3.37 35.20 14.83
CA ILE A 860 -2.51 34.78 13.73
C ILE A 860 -1.43 35.84 13.51
N THR A 861 -0.16 35.44 13.56
CA THR A 861 1.02 36.31 13.35
C THR A 861 1.87 35.77 12.20
N SER A 862 2.98 36.44 11.85
CA SER A 862 3.96 35.88 10.91
C SER A 862 4.62 34.58 11.38
N ASP A 863 4.60 34.33 12.69
CA ASP A 863 5.44 33.32 13.33
C ASP A 863 4.64 32.10 13.83
N GLY A 864 3.30 32.17 13.80
CA GLY A 864 2.43 31.09 14.24
C GLY A 864 0.98 31.51 14.56
N ILE A 865 0.28 30.59 15.23
CA ILE A 865 -1.12 30.74 15.65
C ILE A 865 -1.21 30.44 17.16
N GLN A 866 -1.83 31.34 17.94
CA GLN A 866 -2.06 31.11 19.37
C GLN A 866 -3.55 31.26 19.69
N ASN A 867 -4.08 30.34 20.50
CA ASN A 867 -5.48 30.37 20.94
C ASN A 867 -5.59 30.78 22.41
N PHE A 868 -6.54 31.64 22.74
CA PHE A 868 -6.79 32.15 24.08
C PHE A 868 -8.21 31.85 24.54
N LYS A 869 -8.34 31.49 25.81
CA LYS A 869 -9.62 31.26 26.49
C LYS A 869 -10.02 32.51 27.28
N ILE A 870 -11.00 33.27 26.80
CA ILE A 870 -11.40 34.56 27.37
C ILE A 870 -12.80 34.47 27.96
N PHE A 871 -12.95 34.92 29.21
CA PHE A 871 -14.26 35.13 29.83
C PHE A 871 -14.71 36.58 29.61
N LYS A 872 -15.91 36.76 29.06
CA LYS A 872 -16.59 38.05 28.92
C LYS A 872 -17.56 38.23 30.09
N GLU A 873 -17.41 39.32 30.83
CA GLU A 873 -18.34 39.76 31.90
C GLU A 873 -19.63 40.35 31.34
#